data_AF-A0A929VKZ8-F1
#
_entry.id   AF-A0A929VKZ8-F1
#
_cell.length_a   1.000
_cell.length_b   1.000
_cell.length_c   1.000
_cell.angle_alpha   90.00
_cell.angle_beta   90.00
_cell.angle_gamma   90.00
#
_symmetry.space_group_name_H-M   'P 1'
#
loop_
_entity.id
_entity.type
_entity.pdbx_description
1 polymer ?
#
loop_
_entity_poly.entity_id
_entity_poly.type
_entity_poly.pdbx_seq_one_letter_code
_entity_poly.pdbx_strand_id
1 'polypeptide(L)'
;MTFNRDRKNFKKIIILSVFSLIMSSGSFFQISADEVDSPSVEYINASQYTSTDSVDGVSNGNDKDVENISIKPLEFTPTKIRSYSKREGVNDSKFDPREKGYMTGVRDQESLGICWTFAGNATLETFLKLKGYGDFDLSEEHMRWWAKENVYGWNIGDTQGSTNETSIGYFTSWLGPKLEKDIPYNGRVTRENGAKKPANYDSASRLPYNVTGVINVAADKTSVKNAILKYGAVMSGYYDDKKCLSSDSNSYYLNEKLGQNHAITIVGWDDNYSVDKFNGAAKPGSKGAWLVKNSWGDYNSEHGYMWISYEDKNILSYTDNYSITEVKEDKGQKIYQHEYSMTASLADNTLTTANVFEFGKHEALQGVMFASDSIGAKYEIYLIPINGNEAINYNNRILLKTGTVPYSGYITEEISNFPLATGKGAIAVRIDNRANNRKSKIAMEMNVKGYDMFRAKANLGQSYVLRGGTFIDLNKMSGYAPANLVIKGITKSYQGGKSLAGQNRYDTAVKVSSDGWTESDTVFLVNGKAIADALTATPLARLKSAPILLTEKDQLNDLTSREINRLKAKNIVIIGGKNSISKDLEDKLVASGKQVQRISGDDRKDTSKKIAEEVLKIKKVDTISLVNGYKGLADAISFSPVAGEKTIPIILTDNKGLYSMPEDLKDTSKVSKSYIIGGFESVPRSVASNLSSPERVSGINRSDTNAQIIEKFYPAGKLDYVFVSKNGQKNPDELIDGLAVGAYAAKVSSPIVLANGKLSDNQVKALEKKKITNITQVGLGPNSMAVTELLIMQAGSHTDLDTNSIKSDGSQLDNSKIDSLEVDSKTVKNTEQ
;
A
#
# COMPACT_ATOMS: atom_id res chain seq x y z
N MET A 1 45.28 -38.32 -33.98
CA MET A 1 45.82 -39.67 -33.71
C MET A 1 44.64 -40.60 -33.49
N THR A 2 44.54 -41.60 -34.37
CA THR A 2 43.96 -42.95 -34.19
C THR A 2 42.72 -43.09 -33.29
N PHE A 3 41.52 -43.31 -33.86
CA PHE A 3 40.95 -44.63 -34.23
C PHE A 3 40.69 -45.48 -32.97
N ASN A 4 39.55 -46.14 -32.73
CA ASN A 4 38.44 -46.68 -33.52
C ASN A 4 37.47 -47.23 -32.40
N ARG A 5 36.20 -47.58 -32.55
CA ARG A 5 35.54 -48.26 -33.66
C ARG A 5 34.06 -48.46 -33.29
N ASP A 6 33.20 -48.11 -34.25
CA ASP A 6 32.07 -48.89 -34.77
C ASP A 6 30.92 -49.38 -33.87
N ARG A 7 29.69 -49.57 -34.38
CA ARG A 7 28.92 -49.12 -35.56
C ARG A 7 27.65 -49.98 -35.51
N LYS A 8 26.49 -49.39 -35.83
CA LYS A 8 25.35 -49.94 -36.59
C LYS A 8 24.21 -48.91 -36.44
N ASN A 9 24.11 -47.85 -37.25
CA ASN A 9 23.70 -47.77 -38.65
C ASN A 9 22.48 -48.65 -39.01
N PHE A 10 21.34 -48.01 -39.27
CA PHE A 10 20.64 -47.94 -40.58
C PHE A 10 19.45 -46.96 -40.46
N LYS A 11 19.57 -45.66 -40.86
CA LYS A 11 19.35 -45.05 -42.21
C LYS A 11 17.88 -45.12 -42.67
N LYS A 12 17.19 -44.08 -43.18
CA LYS A 12 17.54 -42.85 -43.95
C LYS A 12 16.20 -42.11 -44.28
N ILE A 13 16.02 -40.77 -44.34
CA ILE A 13 16.13 -39.84 -45.51
C ILE A 13 15.40 -38.50 -45.16
N ILE A 14 16.10 -37.33 -45.14
CA ILE A 14 16.08 -36.17 -46.10
C ILE A 14 14.98 -35.10 -45.81
N ILE A 15 15.32 -33.94 -45.22
CA ILE A 15 15.59 -32.57 -45.78
C ILE A 15 14.35 -31.62 -45.81
N LEU A 16 14.61 -30.35 -45.43
CA LEU A 16 13.92 -29.06 -45.72
C LEU A 16 12.83 -28.55 -44.75
N SER A 17 13.28 -27.61 -43.90
CA SER A 17 12.74 -26.26 -43.66
C SER A 17 11.24 -26.07 -43.36
N VAL A 18 10.93 -25.61 -42.14
CA VAL A 18 10.37 -24.27 -41.80
C VAL A 18 9.85 -24.31 -40.34
N PHE A 19 10.30 -23.31 -39.58
CA PHE A 19 9.78 -22.74 -38.32
C PHE A 19 8.58 -23.36 -37.58
N SER A 20 8.76 -23.40 -36.25
CA SER A 20 7.77 -23.13 -35.19
C SER A 20 6.72 -24.20 -34.83
N LEU A 21 6.49 -24.30 -33.52
CA LEU A 21 5.48 -25.06 -32.77
C LEU A 21 5.84 -26.50 -32.32
N ILE A 22 5.74 -26.67 -30.99
CA ILE A 22 5.55 -27.90 -30.20
C ILE A 22 6.83 -28.71 -29.87
N MET A 23 7.48 -28.30 -28.78
CA MET A 23 8.14 -29.21 -27.82
C MET A 23 7.48 -29.00 -26.45
N SER A 24 6.27 -29.56 -26.32
CA SER A 24 5.61 -29.86 -25.06
C SER A 24 6.09 -31.24 -24.60
N SER A 25 7.05 -31.28 -23.68
CA SER A 25 7.30 -32.41 -22.75
C SER A 25 8.56 -32.14 -21.92
N GLY A 26 8.56 -31.01 -21.23
CA GLY A 26 9.33 -30.86 -19.99
C GLY A 26 8.29 -30.84 -18.87
N SER A 27 8.16 -31.94 -18.16
CA SER A 27 7.24 -32.09 -17.02
C SER A 27 7.61 -31.10 -15.91
N PHE A 28 7.07 -29.88 -16.02
CA PHE A 28 6.91 -29.00 -14.89
C PHE A 28 5.82 -29.61 -14.01
N PHE A 29 6.20 -30.06 -12.82
CA PHE A 29 5.25 -30.11 -11.72
C PHE A 29 4.87 -28.66 -11.37
N GLN A 30 3.91 -28.11 -12.11
CA GLN A 30 3.04 -27.05 -11.62
C GLN A 30 2.21 -27.70 -10.50
N ILE A 31 2.64 -27.53 -9.26
CA ILE A 31 1.69 -27.60 -8.14
C ILE A 31 0.92 -26.28 -8.23
N SER A 32 -0.30 -26.35 -8.75
CA SER A 32 -1.27 -25.28 -8.62
C SER A 32 -1.47 -25.00 -7.14
N ALA A 33 -1.17 -23.77 -6.73
CA ALA A 33 -1.64 -23.22 -5.47
C ALA A 33 -3.09 -22.76 -5.64
N ASP A 34 -3.96 -23.68 -6.02
CA ASP A 34 -5.42 -23.52 -6.02
C ASP A 34 -5.98 -24.72 -5.26
N GLU A 35 -6.91 -24.42 -4.34
CA GLU A 35 -7.44 -25.27 -3.26
C GLU A 35 -6.55 -25.41 -2.01
N VAL A 36 -6.36 -24.29 -1.30
CA VAL A 36 -6.23 -24.39 0.16
C VAL A 36 -7.60 -24.79 0.71
N ASP A 37 -7.77 -26.09 0.94
CA ASP A 37 -8.89 -26.65 1.72
C ASP A 37 -9.01 -25.87 3.04
N SER A 38 -10.00 -24.98 3.08
CA SER A 38 -10.34 -24.22 4.28
C SER A 38 -11.08 -25.17 5.22
N PRO A 39 -10.58 -25.46 6.43
CA PRO A 39 -11.32 -26.30 7.37
C PRO A 39 -12.66 -25.64 7.71
N SER A 40 -13.65 -26.45 8.08
CA SER A 40 -14.92 -25.98 8.63
C SER A 40 -14.68 -25.30 9.98
N VAL A 41 -14.39 -24.01 9.94
CA VAL A 41 -14.36 -23.10 11.10
C VAL A 41 -15.80 -22.65 11.35
N GLU A 42 -16.48 -23.23 12.34
CA GLU A 42 -17.87 -22.86 12.64
C GLU A 42 -18.11 -22.39 14.10
N TYR A 43 -18.94 -21.36 14.14
CA TYR A 43 -19.26 -20.38 15.18
C TYR A 43 -20.19 -20.95 16.25
N ILE A 44 -19.84 -20.81 17.53
CA ILE A 44 -20.80 -21.08 18.62
C ILE A 44 -20.75 -19.96 19.67
N ASN A 45 -21.93 -19.62 20.19
CA ASN A 45 -22.26 -18.54 21.14
C ASN A 45 -21.43 -18.58 22.43
N ALA A 46 -20.98 -17.40 22.85
CA ALA A 46 -20.19 -17.18 24.08
C ALA A 46 -21.09 -17.03 25.33
N SER A 47 -22.04 -17.94 25.54
CA SER A 47 -22.90 -17.92 26.73
C SER A 47 -22.38 -18.79 27.89
N GLN A 48 -21.08 -19.06 27.95
CA GLN A 48 -20.49 -19.87 29.04
C GLN A 48 -19.09 -19.38 29.42
N TYR A 49 -18.97 -18.11 29.81
CA TYR A 49 -17.90 -17.63 30.68
C TYR A 49 -18.45 -16.45 31.49
N THR A 50 -18.93 -16.72 32.69
CA THR A 50 -19.24 -15.70 33.71
C THR A 50 -18.32 -15.90 34.90
N SER A 51 -17.51 -14.87 35.18
CA SER A 51 -16.90 -14.47 36.46
C SER A 51 -15.66 -13.63 36.11
N THR A 52 -15.44 -12.40 36.59
CA THR A 52 -16.06 -11.63 37.68
C THR A 52 -15.66 -10.15 37.51
N ASP A 53 -16.52 -9.28 38.07
CA ASP A 53 -16.27 -7.93 38.57
C ASP A 53 -15.86 -6.83 37.59
N SER A 54 -16.88 -6.28 36.95
CA SER A 54 -16.91 -4.91 36.45
C SER A 54 -16.69 -3.91 37.59
N VAL A 55 -15.64 -3.10 37.49
CA VAL A 55 -15.55 -1.86 38.28
C VAL A 55 -16.44 -0.83 37.61
N ASP A 56 -17.65 -0.68 38.12
CA ASP A 56 -18.50 0.47 37.85
C ASP A 56 -17.81 1.73 38.36
N GLY A 57 -17.60 2.71 37.47
CA GLY A 57 -17.00 3.97 37.86
C GLY A 57 -16.80 4.92 36.68
N VAL A 58 -17.86 5.68 36.39
CA VAL A 58 -17.92 7.09 35.96
C VAL A 58 -19.00 7.24 34.89
N SER A 59 -20.24 7.44 35.35
CA SER A 59 -21.21 8.28 34.64
C SER A 59 -21.36 9.57 35.44
N ASN A 60 -20.97 10.68 34.83
CA ASN A 60 -21.61 11.98 35.02
C ASN A 60 -20.94 13.00 34.09
N GLY A 61 -21.62 13.28 33.00
CA GLY A 61 -21.27 14.33 32.04
C GLY A 61 -22.30 14.30 30.91
N ASN A 62 -23.19 15.28 30.91
CA ASN A 62 -24.16 15.50 29.84
C ASN A 62 -23.42 15.78 28.53
N ASP A 63 -23.32 14.80 27.64
CA ASP A 63 -23.11 15.03 26.21
C ASP A 63 -24.10 14.14 25.44
N LYS A 64 -24.98 14.79 24.69
CA LYS A 64 -25.89 14.13 23.75
C LYS A 64 -25.10 13.85 22.46
N ASP A 65 -25.30 12.65 21.92
CA ASP A 65 -24.93 12.19 20.57
C ASP A 65 -23.48 11.74 20.31
N VAL A 66 -23.06 10.62 20.91
CA VAL A 66 -22.15 9.66 20.24
C VAL A 66 -22.62 8.23 20.57
N GLU A 67 -22.99 7.46 19.55
CA GLU A 67 -23.33 6.04 19.68
C GLU A 67 -22.20 5.26 20.39
N ASN A 68 -22.57 4.39 21.32
CA ASN A 68 -21.70 3.67 22.26
C ASN A 68 -20.61 2.81 21.57
N ILE A 69 -19.41 3.38 21.36
CA ILE A 69 -18.21 2.62 21.00
C ILE A 69 -17.55 2.12 22.30
N SER A 70 -17.34 0.81 22.41
CA SER A 70 -16.68 0.24 23.59
C SER A 70 -15.20 -0.04 23.34
N ILE A 71 -14.36 0.40 24.27
CA ILE A 71 -12.95 0.00 24.39
C ILE A 71 -12.87 -1.15 25.41
N LYS A 72 -12.08 -2.17 25.12
CA LYS A 72 -11.74 -3.22 26.08
C LYS A 72 -10.22 -3.43 26.13
N PRO A 73 -9.60 -3.59 27.32
CA PRO A 73 -8.28 -4.19 27.42
C PRO A 73 -8.24 -5.48 26.59
N LEU A 74 -7.08 -5.80 26.00
CA LEU A 74 -7.01 -6.87 25.01
C LEU A 74 -7.38 -8.26 25.59
N GLU A 75 -8.64 -8.64 25.42
CA GLU A 75 -9.12 -10.01 25.57
C GLU A 75 -9.64 -10.47 24.20
N PHE A 76 -8.72 -10.95 23.36
CA PHE A 76 -9.09 -11.53 22.08
C PHE A 76 -9.85 -12.82 22.30
N THR A 77 -10.98 -12.98 21.61
CA THR A 77 -11.64 -14.28 21.57
C THR A 77 -10.73 -15.23 20.78
N PRO A 78 -10.19 -16.29 21.40
CA PRO A 78 -9.18 -17.12 20.76
C PRO A 78 -9.83 -18.04 19.71
N THR A 79 -9.04 -18.49 18.73
CA THR A 79 -9.53 -19.32 17.63
C THR A 79 -9.66 -20.78 18.06
N LYS A 80 -10.87 -21.35 17.93
CA LYS A 80 -11.08 -22.79 18.07
C LYS A 80 -10.79 -23.51 16.75
N ILE A 81 -9.90 -24.51 16.77
CA ILE A 81 -9.49 -25.28 15.58
C ILE A 81 -9.99 -26.71 15.73
N ARG A 82 -11.07 -27.07 15.01
CA ARG A 82 -11.77 -28.36 15.21
C ARG A 82 -11.18 -29.53 14.44
N SER A 83 -10.77 -29.34 13.18
CA SER A 83 -10.24 -30.40 12.33
C SER A 83 -9.16 -29.91 11.37
N TYR A 84 -8.20 -30.79 11.07
CA TYR A 84 -7.17 -30.63 10.04
C TYR A 84 -7.06 -31.94 9.25
N SER A 85 -6.99 -31.87 7.92
CA SER A 85 -6.80 -33.03 7.04
C SER A 85 -5.44 -33.67 7.35
N LYS A 86 -5.51 -34.89 7.91
CA LYS A 86 -4.35 -35.60 8.46
C LYS A 86 -3.37 -35.94 7.33
N ARG A 87 -2.06 -35.74 7.56
CA ARG A 87 -1.04 -36.45 6.79
C ARG A 87 -1.10 -37.94 7.17
N GLU A 88 -0.93 -38.84 6.21
CA GLU A 88 -0.83 -40.29 6.49
C GLU A 88 0.25 -40.56 7.56
N GLY A 89 -0.07 -41.38 8.57
CA GLY A 89 0.88 -41.81 9.61
C GLY A 89 0.95 -40.96 10.90
N VAL A 90 0.05 -39.99 11.12
CA VAL A 90 -0.07 -39.30 12.43
C VAL A 90 -0.95 -40.12 13.38
N ASN A 91 -0.39 -40.57 14.50
CA ASN A 91 -1.16 -41.20 15.58
C ASN A 91 -1.93 -40.11 16.36
N ASP A 92 -3.26 -40.19 16.40
CA ASP A 92 -4.11 -39.21 17.10
C ASP A 92 -3.78 -39.10 18.60
N SER A 93 -3.23 -40.17 19.19
CA SER A 93 -2.90 -40.22 20.62
C SER A 93 -1.50 -39.68 20.98
N LYS A 94 -0.58 -39.51 20.02
CA LYS A 94 0.78 -39.03 20.29
C LYS A 94 1.40 -38.33 19.08
N PHE A 95 1.98 -37.16 19.31
CA PHE A 95 2.82 -36.46 18.36
C PHE A 95 4.08 -35.93 19.06
N ASP A 96 5.22 -36.52 18.73
CA ASP A 96 6.53 -36.02 19.14
C ASP A 96 7.31 -35.55 17.90
N PRO A 97 7.49 -34.23 17.70
CA PRO A 97 8.20 -33.69 16.54
C PRO A 97 9.71 -33.96 16.57
N ARG A 98 10.29 -34.35 17.71
CA ARG A 98 11.72 -34.68 17.84
C ARG A 98 12.05 -35.96 17.09
N GLU A 99 11.18 -36.96 17.22
CA GLU A 99 11.27 -38.24 16.49
C GLU A 99 11.19 -38.03 14.96
N LYS A 100 10.64 -36.90 14.52
CA LYS A 100 10.45 -36.54 13.11
C LYS A 100 11.51 -35.59 12.56
N GLY A 101 12.48 -35.17 13.38
CA GLY A 101 13.54 -34.24 12.96
C GLY A 101 13.05 -32.80 12.70
N TYR A 102 11.92 -32.41 13.28
CA TYR A 102 11.37 -31.04 13.13
C TYR A 102 11.81 -30.07 14.23
N MET A 103 12.63 -30.53 15.16
CA MET A 103 13.01 -29.76 16.34
C MET A 103 14.51 -29.46 16.39
N THR A 104 14.86 -28.26 16.85
CA THR A 104 16.21 -27.82 17.17
C THR A 104 16.50 -27.96 18.66
N GLY A 105 17.78 -28.05 19.06
CA GLY A 105 18.17 -28.10 20.48
C GLY A 105 17.62 -26.93 21.30
N VAL A 106 17.47 -27.14 22.61
CA VAL A 106 17.02 -26.11 23.55
C VAL A 106 18.15 -25.13 23.85
N ARG A 107 17.87 -23.82 23.75
CA ARG A 107 18.80 -22.75 24.11
C ARG A 107 18.69 -22.42 25.60
N ASP A 108 19.68 -21.72 26.14
CA ASP A 108 19.75 -21.37 27.57
C ASP A 108 19.63 -19.87 27.78
N GLN A 109 18.57 -19.42 28.45
CA GLN A 109 18.37 -18.03 28.84
C GLN A 109 19.25 -17.62 30.02
N GLU A 110 19.89 -18.58 30.67
CA GLU A 110 20.75 -18.41 31.84
C GLU A 110 20.02 -17.68 32.98
N SER A 111 20.49 -16.49 33.37
CA SER A 111 19.99 -15.77 34.55
C SER A 111 18.94 -14.70 34.26
N LEU A 112 18.63 -14.46 32.98
CA LEU A 112 17.73 -13.38 32.58
C LEU A 112 16.26 -13.83 32.58
N GLY A 113 15.37 -12.93 32.96
CA GLY A 113 13.91 -13.09 32.90
C GLY A 113 13.35 -12.74 31.53
N ILE A 114 13.86 -13.36 30.46
CA ILE A 114 13.49 -13.08 29.06
C ILE A 114 12.99 -14.31 28.28
N CYS A 115 12.46 -15.31 28.98
CA CYS A 115 11.93 -16.55 28.38
C CYS A 115 10.96 -16.33 27.21
N TRP A 116 10.23 -15.21 27.19
CA TRP A 116 9.35 -14.78 26.10
C TRP A 116 10.07 -14.66 24.74
N THR A 117 11.34 -14.25 24.72
CA THR A 117 12.16 -14.16 23.48
C THR A 117 12.42 -15.56 22.91
N PHE A 118 12.87 -16.49 23.76
CA PHE A 118 13.14 -17.88 23.42
C PHE A 118 11.88 -18.61 22.95
N ALA A 119 10.76 -18.45 23.68
CA ALA A 119 9.49 -19.08 23.31
C ALA A 119 8.97 -18.56 21.95
N GLY A 120 9.13 -17.25 21.69
CA GLY A 120 8.77 -16.63 20.41
C GLY A 120 9.61 -17.15 19.25
N ASN A 121 10.94 -17.12 19.39
CA ASN A 121 11.88 -17.61 18.38
C ASN A 121 11.68 -19.09 18.10
N ALA A 122 11.58 -19.93 19.15
CA ALA A 122 11.33 -21.35 19.01
C ALA A 122 10.02 -21.66 18.24
N THR A 123 8.98 -20.86 18.45
CA THR A 123 7.70 -21.00 17.72
C THR A 123 7.88 -20.71 16.23
N LEU A 124 8.60 -19.66 15.87
CA LEU A 124 8.88 -19.30 14.49
C LEU A 124 9.85 -20.29 13.81
N GLU A 125 10.93 -20.69 14.48
CA GLU A 125 11.86 -21.72 13.99
C GLU A 125 11.14 -23.04 13.67
N THR A 126 10.28 -23.48 14.58
CA THR A 126 9.50 -24.71 14.40
C THR A 126 8.56 -24.59 13.19
N PHE A 127 7.91 -23.44 13.01
CA PHE A 127 7.09 -23.17 11.83
C PHE A 127 7.92 -23.22 10.54
N LEU A 128 9.06 -22.53 10.50
CA LEU A 128 9.94 -22.46 9.34
C LEU A 128 10.44 -23.86 8.93
N LYS A 129 10.88 -24.65 9.92
CA LYS A 129 11.31 -26.03 9.71
C LYS A 129 10.18 -26.91 9.21
N LEU A 130 9.00 -26.87 9.85
CA LEU A 130 7.84 -27.68 9.44
C LEU A 130 7.38 -27.38 8.01
N LYS A 131 7.46 -26.10 7.60
CA LYS A 131 7.05 -25.64 6.26
C LYS A 131 8.16 -25.76 5.21
N GLY A 132 9.35 -26.23 5.58
CA GLY A 132 10.45 -26.49 4.66
C GLY A 132 11.27 -25.25 4.24
N TYR A 133 11.17 -24.14 4.98
CA TYR A 133 12.01 -22.95 4.74
C TYR A 133 13.47 -23.14 5.17
N GLY A 134 13.74 -24.15 6.01
CA GLY A 134 15.08 -24.49 6.49
C GLY A 134 15.20 -24.43 8.01
N ASP A 135 16.38 -24.79 8.50
CA ASP A 135 16.76 -24.66 9.90
C ASP A 135 17.32 -23.27 10.16
N PHE A 136 16.76 -22.59 11.16
CA PHE A 136 17.21 -21.28 11.58
C PHE A 136 17.51 -21.29 13.08
N ASP A 137 18.48 -20.47 13.45
CA ASP A 137 18.87 -20.17 14.83
C ASP A 137 18.72 -18.65 15.00
N LEU A 138 17.62 -18.23 15.63
CA LEU A 138 17.21 -16.84 15.70
C LEU A 138 17.79 -16.17 16.96
N SER A 139 18.13 -14.88 16.86
CA SER A 139 18.74 -14.13 17.96
C SER A 139 17.68 -13.65 18.97
N GLU A 140 17.70 -14.21 20.18
CA GLU A 140 16.95 -13.67 21.32
C GLU A 140 17.48 -12.30 21.75
N GLU A 141 18.80 -12.08 21.65
CA GLU A 141 19.45 -10.84 22.07
C GLU A 141 18.95 -9.63 21.26
N HIS A 142 18.74 -9.79 19.95
CA HIS A 142 18.15 -8.70 19.16
C HIS A 142 16.74 -8.36 19.64
N MET A 143 15.90 -9.36 19.92
CA MET A 143 14.54 -9.13 20.43
C MET A 143 14.54 -8.52 21.84
N ARG A 144 15.45 -8.97 22.71
CA ARG A 144 15.69 -8.42 24.05
C ARG A 144 15.96 -6.92 24.00
N TRP A 145 16.87 -6.47 23.13
CA TRP A 145 17.20 -5.05 23.01
C TRP A 145 16.14 -4.23 22.24
N TRP A 146 15.40 -4.86 21.34
CA TRP A 146 14.27 -4.22 20.65
C TRP A 146 13.18 -3.77 21.63
N ALA A 147 12.90 -4.57 22.66
CA ALA A 147 11.83 -4.30 23.62
C ALA A 147 12.20 -3.34 24.76
N LYS A 148 13.29 -2.57 24.62
CA LYS A 148 13.80 -1.66 25.66
C LYS A 148 13.57 -0.19 25.31
N GLU A 149 13.63 0.65 26.35
CA GLU A 149 13.72 2.11 26.24
C GLU A 149 12.51 2.79 25.58
N ASN A 150 11.38 2.09 25.44
CA ASN A 150 10.16 2.64 24.86
C ASN A 150 10.37 3.23 23.45
N VAL A 151 11.31 2.66 22.68
CA VAL A 151 11.53 3.06 21.29
C VAL A 151 10.32 2.64 20.45
N TYR A 152 9.86 1.40 20.65
CA TYR A 152 8.73 0.78 19.96
C TYR A 152 7.56 0.48 20.90
N GLY A 153 7.31 1.36 21.89
CA GLY A 153 6.29 1.18 22.92
C GLY A 153 6.72 0.28 24.09
N TRP A 154 7.43 -0.81 23.80
CA TRP A 154 7.92 -1.75 24.81
C TRP A 154 9.04 -1.18 25.68
N ASN A 155 8.97 -1.43 26.99
CA ASN A 155 9.97 -1.01 27.98
C ASN A 155 10.19 -2.10 29.03
N ILE A 156 10.83 -3.19 28.61
CA ILE A 156 10.97 -4.42 29.41
C ILE A 156 12.38 -4.51 30.03
N GLY A 157 12.43 -4.74 31.35
CA GLY A 157 13.66 -5.05 32.08
C GLY A 157 14.25 -6.42 31.73
N ASP A 158 15.45 -6.72 32.22
CA ASP A 158 16.08 -8.04 31.99
C ASP A 158 15.63 -9.11 33.01
N THR A 159 14.82 -8.76 34.00
CA THR A 159 14.46 -9.62 35.14
C THR A 159 12.94 -9.78 35.37
N GLN A 160 12.11 -9.08 34.59
CA GLN A 160 10.68 -8.89 34.90
C GLN A 160 9.74 -9.80 34.10
N GLY A 161 10.22 -10.52 33.08
CA GLY A 161 9.36 -11.30 32.17
C GLY A 161 8.56 -10.41 31.20
N SER A 162 7.87 -11.03 30.26
CA SER A 162 6.94 -10.34 29.35
C SER A 162 5.75 -11.20 28.95
N THR A 163 4.75 -10.59 28.33
CA THR A 163 3.66 -11.29 27.64
C THR A 163 4.14 -11.87 26.32
N ASN A 164 3.44 -12.88 25.81
CA ASN A 164 3.77 -13.49 24.52
C ASN A 164 3.52 -12.54 23.34
N GLU A 165 2.68 -11.52 23.53
CA GLU A 165 2.40 -10.49 22.51
C GLU A 165 3.66 -9.69 22.12
N THR A 166 4.65 -9.55 23.00
CA THR A 166 5.90 -8.85 22.66
C THR A 166 6.62 -9.47 21.48
N SER A 167 6.73 -10.80 21.47
CA SER A 167 7.35 -11.54 20.37
C SER A 167 6.53 -11.38 19.08
N ILE A 168 5.20 -11.35 19.19
CA ILE A 168 4.32 -11.15 18.04
C ILE A 168 4.44 -9.74 17.45
N GLY A 169 4.39 -8.70 18.28
CA GLY A 169 4.59 -7.32 17.85
C GLY A 169 5.95 -7.10 17.18
N TYR A 170 7.00 -7.74 17.71
CA TYR A 170 8.31 -7.75 17.08
C TYR A 170 8.31 -8.40 15.69
N PHE A 171 7.71 -9.59 15.55
CA PHE A 171 7.65 -10.30 14.27
C PHE A 171 6.79 -9.57 13.23
N THR A 172 5.62 -9.06 13.60
CA THR A 172 4.69 -8.38 12.68
C THR A 172 5.10 -6.95 12.35
N SER A 173 6.05 -6.37 13.09
CA SER A 173 6.68 -5.08 12.76
C SER A 173 7.76 -5.15 11.68
N TRP A 174 8.20 -6.36 11.32
CA TRP A 174 9.32 -6.63 10.41
C TRP A 174 10.62 -5.92 10.82
N LEU A 175 10.87 -5.77 12.11
CA LEU A 175 12.15 -5.28 12.64
C LEU A 175 13.13 -6.42 12.95
N GLY A 176 12.63 -7.63 13.24
CA GLY A 176 13.40 -8.89 13.17
C GLY A 176 12.57 -10.07 12.63
N PRO A 177 13.01 -11.32 12.84
CA PRO A 177 14.18 -11.73 13.61
C PRO A 177 15.52 -11.54 12.87
N LYS A 178 16.59 -11.50 13.65
CA LYS A 178 17.99 -11.62 13.20
C LYS A 178 18.49 -13.03 13.54
N LEU A 179 19.66 -13.41 13.03
CA LEU A 179 20.24 -14.72 13.30
C LEU A 179 21.18 -14.68 14.50
N GLU A 180 21.19 -15.74 15.30
CA GLU A 180 22.03 -15.88 16.49
C GLU A 180 23.52 -15.77 16.15
N LYS A 181 23.95 -16.36 15.03
CA LYS A 181 25.33 -16.24 14.52
C LYS A 181 25.78 -14.79 14.28
N ASP A 182 24.84 -13.88 14.02
CA ASP A 182 25.14 -12.48 13.70
C ASP A 182 25.00 -11.60 14.95
N ILE A 183 24.01 -11.87 15.81
CA ILE A 183 23.82 -11.20 17.10
C ILE A 183 23.70 -12.29 18.18
N PRO A 184 24.82 -12.73 18.77
CA PRO A 184 24.82 -13.82 19.72
C PRO A 184 24.26 -13.41 21.08
N TYR A 185 23.70 -14.38 21.79
CA TYR A 185 23.12 -14.19 23.11
C TYR A 185 24.15 -13.81 24.18
N ASN A 186 23.76 -12.87 25.06
CA ASN A 186 24.55 -12.44 26.22
C ASN A 186 23.73 -12.49 27.52
N GLY A 187 23.44 -13.71 27.97
CA GLY A 187 22.53 -14.02 29.10
C GLY A 187 23.09 -13.88 30.52
N ARG A 188 24.36 -13.49 30.68
CA ARG A 188 25.02 -13.41 32.01
C ARG A 188 25.01 -12.02 32.62
N VAL A 189 24.75 -10.99 31.81
CA VAL A 189 24.88 -9.60 32.23
C VAL A 189 23.60 -8.85 31.91
N THR A 190 23.00 -8.25 32.92
CA THR A 190 21.86 -7.34 32.75
C THR A 190 22.36 -5.99 32.24
N ARG A 191 21.48 -5.21 31.59
CA ARG A 191 21.77 -3.83 31.22
C ARG A 191 22.19 -2.98 32.42
N GLU A 192 21.51 -3.17 33.55
CA GLU A 192 21.82 -2.47 34.81
C GLU A 192 23.24 -2.78 35.30
N ASN A 193 23.72 -4.00 35.04
CA ASN A 193 25.07 -4.45 35.36
C ASN A 193 26.08 -4.23 34.21
N GLY A 194 25.76 -3.37 33.24
CA GLY A 194 26.70 -2.91 32.22
C GLY A 194 26.64 -3.64 30.87
N ALA A 195 25.66 -4.52 30.64
CA ALA A 195 25.44 -5.06 29.29
C ALA A 195 25.13 -3.92 28.31
N LYS A 196 25.67 -4.02 27.10
CA LYS A 196 25.51 -3.00 26.05
C LYS A 196 24.76 -3.58 24.87
N LYS A 197 23.95 -2.74 24.22
CA LYS A 197 23.30 -3.06 22.95
C LYS A 197 24.37 -3.50 21.93
N PRO A 198 24.18 -4.61 21.21
CA PRO A 198 25.15 -5.11 20.22
C PRO A 198 25.53 -4.02 19.20
N ALA A 199 26.82 -3.89 18.90
CA ALA A 199 27.32 -2.83 18.02
C ALA A 199 26.79 -2.96 16.57
N ASN A 200 26.51 -4.19 16.13
CA ASN A 200 26.00 -4.51 14.81
C ASN A 200 24.46 -4.64 14.76
N TYR A 201 23.74 -4.22 15.81
CA TYR A 201 22.29 -4.41 15.97
C TYR A 201 21.48 -4.03 14.71
N ASP A 202 21.72 -2.84 14.16
CA ASP A 202 20.99 -2.37 12.96
C ASP A 202 21.53 -2.98 11.67
N SER A 203 22.85 -3.24 11.60
CA SER A 203 23.53 -3.71 10.40
C SER A 203 23.42 -5.22 10.15
N ALA A 204 23.12 -6.02 11.17
CA ALA A 204 23.01 -7.47 11.04
C ALA A 204 21.87 -7.86 10.08
N SER A 205 22.08 -8.92 9.31
CA SER A 205 21.08 -9.40 8.36
C SER A 205 19.82 -9.89 9.08
N ARG A 206 18.66 -9.55 8.55
CA ARG A 206 17.38 -10.15 8.96
C ARG A 206 17.26 -11.55 8.36
N LEU A 207 16.38 -12.34 8.97
CA LEU A 207 15.78 -13.50 8.31
C LEU A 207 15.22 -13.06 6.93
N PRO A 208 15.44 -13.82 5.83
CA PRO A 208 14.93 -13.47 4.50
C PRO A 208 13.42 -13.72 4.34
N TYR A 209 12.70 -13.81 5.46
CA TYR A 209 11.27 -14.04 5.53
C TYR A 209 10.63 -13.09 6.54
N ASN A 210 9.46 -12.60 6.17
CA ASN A 210 8.63 -11.67 6.91
C ASN A 210 7.40 -12.41 7.42
N VAL A 211 7.11 -12.33 8.72
CA VAL A 211 5.88 -12.90 9.29
C VAL A 211 4.67 -12.11 8.80
N THR A 212 3.71 -12.78 8.16
CA THR A 212 2.50 -12.16 7.59
C THR A 212 1.20 -12.65 8.23
N GLY A 213 1.26 -13.72 9.02
CA GLY A 213 0.08 -14.25 9.69
C GLY A 213 0.42 -14.83 11.06
N VAL A 214 -0.42 -14.51 12.05
CA VAL A 214 -0.31 -15.00 13.41
C VAL A 214 -1.71 -15.29 13.95
N ILE A 215 -1.94 -16.50 14.45
CA ILE A 215 -3.21 -16.92 15.03
C ILE A 215 -3.13 -16.95 16.54
N ASN A 216 -4.14 -16.40 17.20
CA ASN A 216 -4.42 -16.59 18.62
C ASN A 216 -5.22 -17.90 18.78
N VAL A 217 -4.66 -18.86 19.53
CA VAL A 217 -5.15 -20.26 19.64
C VAL A 217 -5.93 -20.46 20.93
N ALA A 218 -7.10 -21.11 20.85
CA ALA A 218 -7.88 -21.46 22.03
C ALA A 218 -7.16 -22.51 22.89
N ALA A 219 -7.27 -22.36 24.21
CA ALA A 219 -6.62 -23.23 25.19
C ALA A 219 -7.17 -24.67 25.23
N ASP A 220 -8.23 -24.99 24.48
CA ASP A 220 -8.76 -26.35 24.44
C ASP A 220 -7.79 -27.31 23.73
N LYS A 221 -7.70 -28.55 24.24
CA LYS A 221 -6.73 -29.54 23.75
C LYS A 221 -6.81 -29.77 22.24
N THR A 222 -8.01 -29.78 21.68
CA THR A 222 -8.22 -30.01 20.24
C THR A 222 -7.61 -28.89 19.43
N SER A 223 -7.85 -27.64 19.81
CA SER A 223 -7.28 -26.46 19.15
C SER A 223 -5.76 -26.44 19.20
N VAL A 224 -5.18 -26.70 20.38
CA VAL A 224 -3.71 -26.73 20.56
C VAL A 224 -3.07 -27.85 19.73
N LYS A 225 -3.61 -29.08 19.77
CA LYS A 225 -3.10 -30.19 18.93
C LYS A 225 -3.17 -29.88 17.44
N ASN A 226 -4.29 -29.33 16.99
CA ASN A 226 -4.46 -28.98 15.57
C ASN A 226 -3.55 -27.82 15.15
N ALA A 227 -3.32 -26.83 16.03
CA ALA A 227 -2.35 -25.77 15.79
C ALA A 227 -0.93 -26.33 15.67
N ILE A 228 -0.52 -27.24 16.56
CA ILE A 228 0.78 -27.93 16.50
C ILE A 228 0.93 -28.68 15.17
N LEU A 229 -0.06 -29.47 14.76
CA LEU A 229 0.02 -30.21 13.50
C LEU A 229 0.11 -29.29 12.28
N LYS A 230 -0.60 -28.16 12.30
CA LYS A 230 -0.71 -27.27 11.14
C LYS A 230 0.43 -26.25 11.05
N TYR A 231 0.87 -25.73 12.20
CA TYR A 231 1.78 -24.59 12.33
C TYR A 231 3.08 -24.94 13.07
N GLY A 232 3.18 -26.14 13.64
CA GLY A 232 4.38 -26.66 14.29
C GLY A 232 4.39 -26.48 15.79
N ALA A 233 3.93 -25.33 16.28
CA ALA A 233 4.03 -25.00 17.70
C ALA A 233 2.97 -23.99 18.15
N VAL A 234 2.72 -23.97 19.47
CA VAL A 234 1.93 -22.94 20.16
C VAL A 234 2.79 -22.33 21.27
N MET A 235 3.10 -21.03 21.17
CA MET A 235 3.69 -20.26 22.26
C MET A 235 2.64 -20.09 23.37
N SER A 236 3.02 -20.33 24.62
CA SER A 236 2.16 -20.15 25.79
C SER A 236 3.01 -19.91 27.04
N GLY A 237 2.38 -19.62 28.17
CA GLY A 237 3.03 -19.56 29.47
C GLY A 237 2.54 -20.63 30.43
N TYR A 238 3.27 -20.81 31.53
CA TYR A 238 2.85 -21.58 32.70
C TYR A 238 3.46 -20.97 33.97
N TYR A 239 3.14 -21.56 35.12
CA TYR A 239 3.79 -21.21 36.38
C TYR A 239 4.88 -22.24 36.66
N ASP A 240 6.14 -21.83 36.66
CA ASP A 240 7.29 -22.62 37.07
C ASP A 240 7.47 -22.59 38.59
N ASP A 241 7.53 -23.79 39.19
CA ASP A 241 8.04 -24.05 40.54
C ASP A 241 8.82 -25.36 40.52
N LYS A 242 10.12 -25.30 40.85
CA LYS A 242 11.01 -26.47 40.88
C LYS A 242 10.50 -27.63 41.73
N LYS A 243 9.63 -27.38 42.73
CA LYS A 243 9.03 -28.45 43.56
C LYS A 243 8.06 -29.32 42.77
N CYS A 244 7.47 -28.79 41.69
CA CYS A 244 6.50 -29.48 40.84
C CYS A 244 7.15 -30.29 39.72
N LEU A 245 8.46 -30.15 39.52
CA LEU A 245 9.25 -31.00 38.62
C LEU A 245 9.41 -32.40 39.20
N SER A 246 9.39 -33.40 38.33
CA SER A 246 9.84 -34.75 38.67
C SER A 246 11.32 -34.77 39.03
N SER A 247 11.74 -35.79 39.76
CA SER A 247 13.13 -36.00 40.18
C SER A 247 14.13 -36.08 39.03
N ASP A 248 13.70 -36.56 37.86
CA ASP A 248 14.48 -36.57 36.61
C ASP A 248 14.33 -35.29 35.78
N SER A 249 13.53 -34.32 36.26
CA SER A 249 13.19 -33.05 35.61
C SER A 249 12.56 -33.19 34.22
N ASN A 250 12.01 -34.36 33.88
CA ASN A 250 11.38 -34.61 32.59
C ASN A 250 9.89 -34.27 32.57
N SER A 251 9.23 -34.22 33.73
CA SER A 251 7.78 -34.05 33.85
C SER A 251 7.41 -32.98 34.87
N TYR A 252 6.31 -32.27 34.64
CA TYR A 252 5.84 -31.18 35.50
C TYR A 252 4.32 -31.22 35.70
N TYR A 253 3.89 -30.96 36.93
CA TYR A 253 2.48 -30.78 37.24
C TYR A 253 2.26 -29.92 38.49
N LEU A 254 1.50 -28.84 38.33
CA LEU A 254 1.01 -28.00 39.42
C LEU A 254 -0.54 -28.00 39.44
N ASN A 255 -1.11 -28.47 40.55
CA ASN A 255 -2.56 -28.55 40.76
C ASN A 255 -3.16 -27.27 41.39
N GLU A 256 -2.37 -26.22 41.57
CA GLU A 256 -2.81 -24.93 42.11
C GLU A 256 -2.80 -23.86 41.02
N LYS A 257 -3.81 -23.00 40.98
CA LYS A 257 -3.88 -21.89 40.00
C LYS A 257 -3.20 -20.65 40.58
N LEU A 258 -1.98 -20.38 40.14
CA LEU A 258 -1.12 -19.31 40.65
C LEU A 258 -0.84 -18.20 39.63
N GLY A 259 -1.17 -18.39 38.36
CA GLY A 259 -0.89 -17.44 37.27
C GLY A 259 0.21 -17.97 36.36
N GLN A 260 1.01 -17.09 35.75
CA GLN A 260 2.14 -17.49 34.90
C GLN A 260 3.37 -16.64 35.22
N ASN A 261 4.55 -17.27 35.22
CA ASN A 261 5.85 -16.61 35.43
C ASN A 261 6.92 -17.04 34.40
N HIS A 262 6.61 -17.97 33.50
CA HIS A 262 7.55 -18.47 32.49
C HIS A 262 6.85 -18.79 31.16
N ALA A 263 7.51 -18.47 30.05
CA ALA A 263 7.03 -18.72 28.69
C ALA A 263 7.69 -19.98 28.10
N ILE A 264 6.91 -20.77 27.36
CA ILE A 264 7.34 -22.02 26.70
C ILE A 264 6.76 -22.13 25.29
N THR A 265 7.25 -23.11 24.54
CA THR A 265 6.69 -23.48 23.24
C THR A 265 6.13 -24.89 23.31
N ILE A 266 4.82 -25.05 23.16
CA ILE A 266 4.17 -26.37 23.08
C ILE A 266 4.35 -26.91 21.66
N VAL A 267 4.98 -28.07 21.54
CA VAL A 267 5.39 -28.63 20.23
C VAL A 267 4.83 -30.02 19.97
N GLY A 268 4.30 -30.69 21.00
CA GLY A 268 3.80 -32.05 20.87
C GLY A 268 2.93 -32.47 22.04
N TRP A 269 2.52 -33.73 22.02
CA TRP A 269 1.67 -34.31 23.05
C TRP A 269 1.73 -35.84 23.06
N ASP A 270 1.32 -36.42 24.18
CA ASP A 270 1.09 -37.86 24.33
C ASP A 270 -0.08 -38.06 25.29
N ASP A 271 -1.22 -38.53 24.79
CA ASP A 271 -2.44 -38.81 25.55
C ASP A 271 -2.27 -39.97 26.54
N ASN A 272 -1.28 -40.82 26.31
CA ASN A 272 -0.99 -41.99 27.13
C ASN A 272 0.20 -41.78 28.07
N TYR A 273 0.75 -40.55 28.16
CA TYR A 273 1.85 -40.23 29.05
C TYR A 273 1.52 -40.62 30.49
N SER A 274 2.34 -41.50 31.08
CA SER A 274 2.01 -42.15 32.35
C SER A 274 2.02 -41.16 33.51
N VAL A 275 1.00 -41.26 34.36
CA VAL A 275 0.91 -40.52 35.64
C VAL A 275 2.10 -40.82 36.56
N ASP A 276 2.71 -42.01 36.46
CA ASP A 276 3.82 -42.43 37.31
C ASP A 276 5.13 -41.67 37.02
N LYS A 277 5.21 -40.98 35.87
CA LYS A 277 6.34 -40.12 35.53
C LYS A 277 6.30 -38.77 36.26
N PHE A 278 5.17 -38.42 36.87
CA PHE A 278 5.03 -37.24 37.72
C PHE A 278 5.24 -37.65 39.19
N ASN A 279 6.43 -37.36 39.71
CA ASN A 279 6.82 -37.65 41.09
C ASN A 279 7.35 -36.41 41.85
N GLY A 280 6.93 -35.22 41.39
CA GLY A 280 7.17 -33.95 42.10
C GLY A 280 6.17 -33.72 43.24
N ALA A 281 5.83 -32.46 43.51
CA ALA A 281 4.93 -32.07 44.60
C ALA A 281 3.51 -32.63 44.51
N ALA A 282 3.02 -32.93 43.30
CA ALA A 282 1.71 -33.50 43.07
C ALA A 282 1.74 -34.52 41.92
N LYS A 283 0.71 -35.37 41.85
CA LYS A 283 0.51 -36.36 40.78
C LYS A 283 -0.85 -36.12 40.10
N PRO A 284 -0.91 -36.05 38.75
CA PRO A 284 -2.16 -35.85 38.05
C PRO A 284 -3.07 -37.08 38.16
N GLY A 285 -4.38 -36.86 38.04
CA GLY A 285 -5.40 -37.90 38.15
C GLY A 285 -5.51 -38.80 36.92
N SER A 286 -5.17 -38.28 35.74
CA SER A 286 -5.29 -38.96 34.45
C SER A 286 -4.00 -38.92 33.64
N LYS A 287 -3.85 -39.87 32.72
CA LYS A 287 -2.77 -39.88 31.72
C LYS A 287 -2.90 -38.68 30.79
N GLY A 288 -1.76 -38.28 30.22
CA GLY A 288 -1.71 -37.32 29.15
C GLY A 288 -0.88 -36.07 29.47
N ALA A 289 -0.03 -35.67 28.54
CA ALA A 289 0.85 -34.53 28.71
C ALA A 289 1.14 -33.80 27.39
N TRP A 290 1.45 -32.52 27.52
CA TRP A 290 2.04 -31.68 26.48
C TRP A 290 3.56 -31.82 26.50
N LEU A 291 4.16 -31.96 25.32
CA LEU A 291 5.60 -31.83 25.14
C LEU A 291 5.92 -30.36 24.86
N VAL A 292 6.77 -29.75 25.69
CA VAL A 292 7.18 -28.35 25.57
C VAL A 292 8.67 -28.22 25.35
N LYS A 293 9.06 -27.26 24.51
CA LYS A 293 10.42 -26.76 24.37
C LYS A 293 10.61 -25.62 25.38
N ASN A 294 11.57 -25.79 26.29
CA ASN A 294 11.91 -24.79 27.31
C ASN A 294 13.10 -23.92 26.86
N SER A 295 13.71 -23.16 27.77
CA SER A 295 14.80 -22.22 27.51
C SER A 295 15.89 -22.25 28.59
N TRP A 296 16.20 -23.44 29.14
CA TRP A 296 17.22 -23.64 30.18
C TRP A 296 18.37 -24.56 29.73
N GLY A 297 18.63 -24.62 28.44
CA GLY A 297 19.66 -25.50 27.87
C GLY A 297 19.33 -26.99 28.01
N ASP A 298 20.37 -27.82 27.94
CA ASP A 298 20.28 -29.29 28.07
C ASP A 298 20.40 -29.70 29.56
N TYR A 299 19.30 -29.56 30.32
CA TYR A 299 19.28 -29.76 31.78
C TYR A 299 18.71 -31.11 32.24
N ASN A 300 18.18 -31.93 31.33
CA ASN A 300 17.53 -33.20 31.66
C ASN A 300 17.75 -34.25 30.55
N SER A 301 17.28 -35.48 30.75
CA SER A 301 17.46 -36.55 29.75
C SER A 301 16.59 -36.39 28.50
N GLU A 302 15.66 -35.42 28.50
CA GLU A 302 14.83 -35.06 27.35
C GLU A 302 15.47 -33.93 26.51
N HIS A 303 16.73 -33.60 26.76
CA HIS A 303 17.51 -32.56 26.06
C HIS A 303 16.92 -31.15 26.18
N GLY A 304 16.46 -30.81 27.39
CA GLY A 304 15.85 -29.52 27.74
C GLY A 304 14.35 -29.43 27.48
N TYR A 305 13.75 -30.46 26.86
CA TYR A 305 12.30 -30.57 26.70
C TYR A 305 11.64 -31.07 27.97
N MET A 306 10.35 -30.82 28.12
CA MET A 306 9.61 -31.23 29.32
C MET A 306 8.18 -31.67 28.98
N TRP A 307 7.65 -32.60 29.76
CA TRP A 307 6.26 -33.05 29.69
C TRP A 307 5.42 -32.37 30.77
N ILE A 308 4.49 -31.50 30.38
CA ILE A 308 3.56 -30.85 31.31
C ILE A 308 2.22 -31.57 31.26
N SER A 309 1.69 -32.00 32.41
CA SER A 309 0.39 -32.68 32.45
C SER A 309 -0.72 -31.84 31.81
N TYR A 310 -1.67 -32.48 31.12
CA TYR A 310 -2.89 -31.81 30.66
C TYR A 310 -3.74 -31.22 31.80
N GLU A 311 -3.56 -31.71 33.03
CA GLU A 311 -4.33 -31.27 34.18
C GLU A 311 -3.71 -30.05 34.89
N ASP A 312 -2.52 -29.60 34.46
CA ASP A 312 -1.86 -28.42 35.02
C ASP A 312 -2.78 -27.19 34.96
N LYS A 313 -2.84 -26.44 36.06
CA LYS A 313 -3.80 -25.33 36.21
C LYS A 313 -3.34 -24.00 35.62
N ASN A 314 -2.09 -23.91 35.15
CA ASN A 314 -1.44 -22.66 34.78
C ASN A 314 -1.00 -22.64 33.31
N ILE A 315 -0.64 -23.78 32.73
CA ILE A 315 -0.38 -23.84 31.29
C ILE A 315 -1.63 -23.45 30.51
N LEU A 316 -1.49 -22.63 29.46
CA LEU A 316 -2.62 -22.16 28.63
C LEU A 316 -3.70 -21.39 29.42
N SER A 317 -3.40 -20.87 30.62
CA SER A 317 -4.40 -20.23 31.49
C SER A 317 -4.77 -18.79 31.08
N TYR A 318 -3.98 -18.17 30.20
CA TYR A 318 -4.24 -16.86 29.59
C TYR A 318 -4.57 -17.01 28.09
N THR A 319 -5.03 -15.92 27.49
CA THR A 319 -5.48 -15.89 26.09
C THR A 319 -4.36 -15.61 25.09
N ASP A 320 -3.14 -15.29 25.52
CA ASP A 320 -2.00 -14.94 24.68
C ASP A 320 -1.23 -16.18 24.17
N ASN A 321 -1.99 -17.16 23.64
CA ASN A 321 -1.42 -18.36 23.03
C ASN A 321 -1.34 -18.19 21.52
N TYR A 322 -0.15 -18.32 20.93
CA TYR A 322 0.06 -17.92 19.54
C TYR A 322 0.77 -18.99 18.69
N SER A 323 0.38 -19.08 17.42
CA SER A 323 1.14 -19.78 16.38
C SER A 323 1.40 -18.86 15.19
N ILE A 324 2.53 -19.04 14.53
CA ILE A 324 2.81 -18.41 13.22
C ILE A 324 2.02 -19.16 12.15
N THR A 325 1.24 -18.45 11.34
CA THR A 325 0.44 -19.09 10.28
C THR A 325 1.06 -18.94 8.90
N GLU A 326 1.82 -17.86 8.68
CA GLU A 326 2.36 -17.52 7.37
C GLU A 326 3.62 -16.66 7.48
N VAL A 327 4.59 -16.92 6.60
CA VAL A 327 5.71 -16.03 6.28
C VAL A 327 5.82 -15.83 4.77
N LYS A 328 6.34 -14.69 4.34
CA LYS A 328 6.64 -14.39 2.93
C LYS A 328 8.07 -13.97 2.75
N GLU A 329 8.64 -14.31 1.60
CA GLU A 329 9.99 -13.89 1.23
C GLU A 329 10.11 -12.36 1.24
N ASP A 330 11.20 -11.87 1.83
CA ASP A 330 11.57 -10.46 1.75
C ASP A 330 12.16 -10.15 0.37
N LYS A 331 11.36 -9.47 -0.44
CA LYS A 331 11.69 -8.98 -1.79
C LYS A 331 11.96 -7.48 -1.80
N GLY A 332 12.40 -6.94 -0.66
CA GLY A 332 12.67 -5.52 -0.46
C GLY A 332 11.41 -4.69 -0.26
N GLN A 333 10.36 -5.29 0.32
CA GLN A 333 9.14 -4.56 0.70
C GLN A 333 9.40 -3.65 1.90
N LYS A 334 8.60 -2.60 2.02
CA LYS A 334 8.60 -1.65 3.14
C LYS A 334 7.25 -1.69 3.85
N ILE A 335 7.26 -1.75 5.18
CA ILE A 335 6.05 -1.67 6.00
C ILE A 335 5.84 -0.25 6.56
N TYR A 336 4.62 0.25 6.45
CA TYR A 336 4.12 1.47 7.09
C TYR A 336 3.22 1.08 8.25
N GLN A 337 3.53 1.57 9.45
CA GLN A 337 2.82 1.25 10.69
C GLN A 337 2.95 2.40 11.69
N HIS A 338 1.99 2.49 12.62
CA HIS A 338 2.04 3.46 13.73
C HIS A 338 2.14 2.79 15.11
N GLU A 339 2.13 1.45 15.17
CA GLU A 339 2.08 0.68 16.40
C GLU A 339 2.92 -0.61 16.35
N TYR A 340 3.17 -1.19 17.53
CA TYR A 340 3.99 -2.39 17.74
C TYR A 340 3.38 -3.43 18.70
N SER A 341 2.08 -3.34 18.99
CA SER A 341 1.38 -4.26 19.90
C SER A 341 -0.13 -4.13 19.74
N MET A 342 -0.83 -5.26 19.88
CA MET A 342 -2.24 -5.24 20.25
C MET A 342 -2.33 -5.03 21.77
N THR A 343 -2.97 -3.96 22.24
CA THR A 343 -3.18 -3.76 23.70
C THR A 343 -4.64 -3.50 24.06
N ALA A 344 -5.47 -3.14 23.07
CA ALA A 344 -6.91 -3.05 23.22
C ALA A 344 -7.62 -3.39 21.90
N SER A 345 -8.96 -3.35 21.92
CA SER A 345 -9.78 -3.45 20.71
C SER A 345 -10.87 -2.38 20.68
N LEU A 346 -11.18 -1.92 19.47
CA LEU A 346 -12.38 -1.13 19.17
C LEU A 346 -13.51 -2.08 18.82
N ALA A 347 -14.71 -1.87 19.34
CA ALA A 347 -15.87 -2.70 19.00
C ALA A 347 -17.11 -1.86 18.65
N ASP A 348 -17.82 -2.26 17.59
CA ASP A 348 -19.11 -1.67 17.20
C ASP A 348 -19.95 -2.67 16.37
N ASN A 349 -21.21 -2.37 16.02
CA ASN A 349 -22.03 -3.19 15.13
C ASN A 349 -21.35 -3.37 13.77
N THR A 350 -20.89 -2.26 13.18
CA THR A 350 -20.08 -2.21 11.97
C THR A 350 -18.98 -1.19 12.19
N LEU A 351 -17.75 -1.54 11.80
CA LEU A 351 -16.59 -0.73 12.09
C LEU A 351 -15.87 -0.38 10.80
N THR A 352 -15.73 0.90 10.49
CA THR A 352 -14.86 1.38 9.40
C THR A 352 -13.81 2.27 10.02
N THR A 353 -12.56 1.85 9.90
CA THR A 353 -11.40 2.48 10.56
C THR A 353 -10.29 2.70 9.55
N ALA A 354 -9.40 3.66 9.78
CA ALA A 354 -8.34 3.99 8.84
C ALA A 354 -7.07 4.48 9.53
N ASN A 355 -5.91 4.07 9.00
CA ASN A 355 -4.62 4.68 9.30
C ASN A 355 -4.16 5.52 8.12
N VAL A 356 -3.66 6.74 8.40
CA VAL A 356 -3.07 7.64 7.41
C VAL A 356 -1.55 7.48 7.41
N PHE A 357 -0.97 7.28 6.23
CA PHE A 357 0.47 7.15 6.01
C PHE A 357 0.96 8.19 5.02
N GLU A 358 2.27 8.45 5.02
CA GLU A 358 2.95 9.28 4.03
C GLU A 358 3.79 8.40 3.12
N PHE A 359 3.22 8.04 1.96
CA PHE A 359 3.83 7.14 1.00
C PHE A 359 4.93 7.83 0.19
N GLY A 360 5.96 7.05 -0.13
CA GLY A 360 7.13 7.48 -0.87
C GLY A 360 6.87 7.68 -2.36
N LYS A 361 7.94 7.99 -3.09
CA LYS A 361 7.89 8.11 -4.55
C LYS A 361 7.86 6.73 -5.21
N HIS A 362 7.02 6.59 -6.22
CA HIS A 362 6.94 5.39 -7.06
C HIS A 362 6.71 4.10 -6.25
N GLU A 363 5.88 4.17 -5.22
CA GLU A 363 5.53 3.01 -4.39
C GLU A 363 4.22 2.38 -4.85
N ALA A 364 4.15 1.05 -4.79
CA ALA A 364 2.92 0.29 -4.97
C ALA A 364 2.60 -0.50 -3.71
N LEU A 365 1.33 -0.50 -3.31
CA LEU A 365 0.81 -1.30 -2.21
C LEU A 365 0.78 -2.79 -2.64
N GLN A 366 1.48 -3.61 -1.86
CA GLN A 366 1.62 -5.06 -2.01
C GLN A 366 0.70 -5.83 -1.07
N GLY A 367 0.34 -5.21 0.05
CA GLY A 367 -0.43 -5.88 1.08
C GLY A 367 -0.94 -4.94 2.16
N VAL A 368 -1.94 -5.40 2.89
CA VAL A 368 -2.46 -4.73 4.10
C VAL A 368 -2.55 -5.77 5.20
N MET A 369 -1.85 -5.50 6.31
CA MET A 369 -1.95 -6.32 7.52
C MET A 369 -2.86 -5.62 8.52
N PHE A 370 -3.78 -6.36 9.13
CA PHE A 370 -4.62 -5.88 10.22
C PHE A 370 -4.86 -6.98 11.25
N ALA A 371 -5.32 -6.63 12.45
CA ALA A 371 -5.65 -7.61 13.47
C ALA A 371 -7.09 -7.51 13.97
N SER A 372 -7.75 -8.66 14.12
CA SER A 372 -9.15 -8.78 14.56
C SER A 372 -9.41 -10.13 15.22
N ASP A 373 -10.34 -10.19 16.17
CA ASP A 373 -10.93 -11.43 16.72
C ASP A 373 -12.34 -11.70 16.17
N SER A 374 -12.81 -10.91 15.20
CA SER A 374 -14.16 -11.03 14.61
C SER A 374 -14.23 -12.14 13.58
N ILE A 375 -13.86 -13.36 13.96
CA ILE A 375 -13.90 -14.55 13.11
C ILE A 375 -15.26 -14.58 12.38
N GLY A 376 -15.25 -14.79 11.07
CA GLY A 376 -16.45 -14.88 10.24
C GLY A 376 -17.06 -13.56 9.80
N ALA A 377 -16.61 -12.44 10.34
CA ALA A 377 -17.01 -11.13 9.86
C ALA A 377 -16.51 -10.92 8.43
N LYS A 378 -17.32 -10.25 7.61
CA LYS A 378 -16.85 -9.76 6.31
C LYS A 378 -15.95 -8.55 6.54
N TYR A 379 -14.86 -8.47 5.79
CA TYR A 379 -14.05 -7.25 5.74
C TYR A 379 -13.91 -6.72 4.32
N GLU A 380 -13.65 -5.42 4.24
CA GLU A 380 -13.34 -4.69 3.03
C GLU A 380 -12.13 -3.78 3.32
N ILE A 381 -11.17 -3.75 2.40
CA ILE A 381 -9.95 -2.96 2.49
C ILE A 381 -10.00 -1.89 1.39
N TYR A 382 -9.72 -0.66 1.78
CA TYR A 382 -9.77 0.50 0.91
C TYR A 382 -8.49 1.32 0.96
N LEU A 383 -8.14 1.93 -0.17
CA LEU A 383 -7.25 3.10 -0.21
C LEU A 383 -8.09 4.37 -0.29
N ILE A 384 -7.74 5.40 0.47
CA ILE A 384 -8.34 6.73 0.38
C ILE A 384 -7.21 7.72 0.05
N PRO A 385 -7.13 8.22 -1.20
CA PRO A 385 -6.16 9.24 -1.57
C PRO A 385 -6.41 10.56 -0.83
N ILE A 386 -5.34 11.20 -0.35
CA ILE A 386 -5.39 12.50 0.33
C ILE A 386 -4.49 13.48 -0.44
N ASN A 387 -5.05 14.56 -0.98
CA ASN A 387 -4.25 15.54 -1.73
C ASN A 387 -3.75 16.64 -0.79
N GLY A 388 -2.42 16.74 -0.64
CA GLY A 388 -1.81 17.77 0.19
C GLY A 388 -2.30 17.72 1.64
N ASN A 389 -2.98 18.78 2.07
CA ASN A 389 -3.52 18.94 3.43
C ASN A 389 -5.04 18.76 3.51
N GLU A 390 -5.67 18.18 2.48
CA GLU A 390 -7.09 17.84 2.52
C GLU A 390 -7.40 16.89 3.69
N ALA A 391 -8.61 17.00 4.25
CA ALA A 391 -9.10 16.05 5.23
C ALA A 391 -9.39 14.69 4.55
N ILE A 392 -9.19 13.61 5.30
CA ILE A 392 -9.59 12.27 4.86
C ILE A 392 -11.10 12.24 4.56
N ASN A 393 -11.47 11.73 3.39
CA ASN A 393 -12.86 11.71 2.93
C ASN A 393 -13.23 10.32 2.41
N TYR A 394 -14.17 9.67 3.10
CA TYR A 394 -14.61 8.30 2.78
C TYR A 394 -15.23 8.14 1.39
N ASN A 395 -15.74 9.22 0.79
CA ASN A 395 -16.30 9.19 -0.56
C ASN A 395 -15.22 9.03 -1.65
N ASN A 396 -13.95 9.30 -1.32
CA ASN A 396 -12.82 9.13 -2.24
C ASN A 396 -12.21 7.72 -2.21
N ARG A 397 -12.82 6.77 -1.48
CA ARG A 397 -12.27 5.43 -1.28
C ARG A 397 -12.22 4.63 -2.58
N ILE A 398 -11.18 3.82 -2.70
CA ILE A 398 -10.98 2.83 -3.76
C ILE A 398 -10.98 1.46 -3.09
N LEU A 399 -11.92 0.59 -3.45
CA LEU A 399 -11.96 -0.78 -2.94
C LEU A 399 -10.75 -1.54 -3.48
N LEU A 400 -10.00 -2.18 -2.59
CA LEU A 400 -8.82 -2.96 -2.94
C LEU A 400 -9.06 -4.46 -2.79
N LYS A 401 -9.70 -4.87 -1.70
CA LYS A 401 -9.90 -6.29 -1.37
C LYS A 401 -11.14 -6.46 -0.49
N THR A 402 -11.79 -7.62 -0.61
CA THR A 402 -12.81 -8.08 0.33
C THR A 402 -12.49 -9.49 0.77
N GLY A 403 -12.99 -9.88 1.93
CA GLY A 403 -12.85 -11.25 2.41
C GLY A 403 -13.59 -11.50 3.71
N THR A 404 -13.18 -12.54 4.43
CA THR A 404 -13.80 -12.97 5.70
C THR A 404 -12.70 -13.22 6.71
N VAL A 405 -12.82 -12.67 7.92
CA VAL A 405 -11.83 -12.86 9.00
C VAL A 405 -11.70 -14.36 9.28
N PRO A 406 -10.56 -14.99 8.95
CA PRO A 406 -10.45 -16.45 8.97
C PRO A 406 -10.17 -17.01 10.38
N TYR A 407 -9.52 -16.20 11.22
CA TYR A 407 -9.15 -16.55 12.59
C TYR A 407 -8.93 -15.25 13.39
N SER A 408 -8.81 -15.41 14.70
CA SER A 408 -8.43 -14.34 15.62
C SER A 408 -6.92 -14.13 15.58
N GLY A 409 -6.45 -12.91 15.30
CA GLY A 409 -5.02 -12.58 15.24
C GLY A 409 -4.67 -11.60 14.11
N TYR A 410 -3.43 -11.64 13.63
CA TYR A 410 -2.93 -10.81 12.53
C TYR A 410 -3.15 -11.50 11.18
N ILE A 411 -3.75 -10.77 10.24
CA ILE A 411 -4.12 -11.23 8.91
C ILE A 411 -3.50 -10.26 7.89
N THR A 412 -2.83 -10.79 6.87
CA THR A 412 -2.32 -9.98 5.76
C THR A 412 -3.02 -10.35 4.46
N GLU A 413 -3.68 -9.37 3.86
CA GLU A 413 -4.21 -9.49 2.51
C GLU A 413 -3.18 -9.04 1.48
N GLU A 414 -2.99 -9.84 0.43
CA GLU A 414 -2.21 -9.43 -0.73
C GLU A 414 -3.00 -8.48 -1.64
N ILE A 415 -2.32 -7.44 -2.10
CA ILE A 415 -2.83 -6.43 -3.01
C ILE A 415 -1.95 -6.46 -4.26
N SER A 416 -2.56 -6.57 -5.44
CA SER A 416 -1.87 -6.73 -6.73
C SER A 416 -1.11 -5.49 -7.19
N ASN A 417 -0.02 -5.14 -6.52
CA ASN A 417 0.85 -4.02 -6.85
C ASN A 417 0.07 -2.71 -7.09
N PHE A 418 -0.87 -2.35 -6.21
CA PHE A 418 -1.72 -1.18 -6.45
C PHE A 418 -0.88 0.12 -6.40
N PRO A 419 -0.81 0.94 -7.46
CA PRO A 419 0.05 2.11 -7.50
C PRO A 419 -0.41 3.18 -6.49
N LEU A 420 0.51 3.70 -5.68
CA LEU A 420 0.22 4.74 -4.69
C LEU A 420 0.61 6.12 -5.20
N ALA A 421 -0.16 7.12 -4.76
CA ALA A 421 0.23 8.52 -4.90
C ALA A 421 1.34 8.84 -3.91
N THR A 422 2.28 9.69 -4.30
CA THR A 422 3.28 10.21 -3.36
C THR A 422 2.63 11.18 -2.37
N GLY A 423 2.96 11.03 -1.09
CA GLY A 423 2.41 11.85 0.00
C GLY A 423 1.35 11.11 0.79
N LYS A 424 0.42 11.86 1.39
CA LYS A 424 -0.58 11.29 2.30
C LYS A 424 -1.58 10.38 1.59
N GLY A 425 -1.91 9.27 2.23
CA GLY A 425 -3.03 8.40 1.86
C GLY A 425 -3.46 7.57 3.06
N ALA A 426 -4.74 7.19 3.11
CA ALA A 426 -5.24 6.34 4.18
C ALA A 426 -5.51 4.93 3.69
N ILE A 427 -5.17 3.94 4.52
CA ILE A 427 -5.60 2.55 4.37
C ILE A 427 -6.74 2.35 5.36
N ALA A 428 -7.93 2.03 4.85
CA ALA A 428 -9.11 1.80 5.66
C ALA A 428 -9.53 0.33 5.65
N VAL A 429 -9.93 -0.18 6.80
CA VAL A 429 -10.48 -1.52 6.99
C VAL A 429 -11.90 -1.37 7.54
N ARG A 430 -12.87 -1.90 6.81
CA ARG A 430 -14.26 -2.05 7.26
C ARG A 430 -14.49 -3.50 7.67
N ILE A 431 -15.04 -3.73 8.85
CA ILE A 431 -15.44 -5.05 9.37
C ILE A 431 -16.94 -5.02 9.68
N ASP A 432 -17.67 -6.00 9.19
CA ASP A 432 -19.10 -6.18 9.39
C ASP A 432 -19.42 -7.60 9.86
N ASN A 433 -19.77 -7.71 11.13
CA ASN A 433 -20.07 -8.97 11.81
C ASN A 433 -21.56 -9.14 12.14
N ARG A 434 -22.43 -8.27 11.59
CA ARG A 434 -23.88 -8.31 11.87
C ARG A 434 -24.54 -9.61 11.43
N ALA A 435 -24.08 -10.19 10.33
CA ALA A 435 -24.58 -11.50 9.86
C ALA A 435 -24.38 -12.64 10.88
N ASN A 436 -23.44 -12.49 11.81
CA ASN A 436 -23.16 -13.46 12.87
C ASN A 436 -23.74 -13.02 14.23
N ASN A 437 -24.57 -11.97 14.27
CA ASN A 437 -25.16 -11.39 15.49
C ASN A 437 -24.12 -11.04 16.57
N ARG A 438 -22.95 -10.55 16.15
CA ARG A 438 -21.84 -10.17 17.03
C ARG A 438 -21.32 -8.79 16.67
N LYS A 439 -20.63 -8.14 17.61
CA LYS A 439 -19.91 -6.89 17.35
C LYS A 439 -18.73 -7.17 16.40
N SER A 440 -18.48 -6.21 15.53
CA SER A 440 -17.27 -6.08 14.71
C SER A 440 -16.16 -5.46 15.56
N LYS A 441 -14.96 -6.01 15.48
CA LYS A 441 -13.80 -5.59 16.29
C LYS A 441 -12.53 -5.49 15.47
N ILE A 442 -11.69 -4.52 15.81
CA ILE A 442 -10.32 -4.38 15.28
C ILE A 442 -9.38 -4.07 16.45
N ALA A 443 -8.14 -4.58 16.38
CA ALA A 443 -7.14 -4.32 17.40
C ALA A 443 -6.62 -2.88 17.33
N MET A 444 -6.16 -2.38 18.47
CA MET A 444 -5.45 -1.10 18.57
C MET A 444 -4.34 -1.17 19.63
N GLU A 445 -3.39 -0.26 19.48
CA GLU A 445 -2.41 0.13 20.48
C GLU A 445 -2.95 1.33 21.26
N MET A 446 -3.01 1.20 22.58
CA MET A 446 -3.25 2.27 23.54
C MET A 446 -2.67 1.93 24.92
N ASN A 447 -2.62 2.92 25.82
CA ASN A 447 -2.22 2.68 27.20
C ASN A 447 -3.31 1.92 27.98
N VAL A 448 -2.92 0.82 28.63
CA VAL A 448 -3.80 0.03 29.51
C VAL A 448 -3.35 0.22 30.96
N LYS A 449 -4.30 0.52 31.85
CA LYS A 449 -4.01 0.72 33.28
C LYS A 449 -3.40 -0.54 33.88
N GLY A 450 -2.24 -0.42 34.52
CA GLY A 450 -1.50 -1.53 35.13
C GLY A 450 -0.58 -2.29 34.16
N TYR A 451 -0.48 -1.86 32.90
CA TYR A 451 0.36 -2.48 31.88
C TYR A 451 1.59 -1.62 31.56
N ASP A 452 2.41 -1.34 32.57
CA ASP A 452 3.50 -0.34 32.50
C ASP A 452 4.69 -0.73 31.60
N MET A 453 4.76 -2.01 31.23
CA MET A 453 5.76 -2.56 30.31
C MET A 453 5.57 -2.11 28.85
N PHE A 454 4.42 -1.52 28.52
CA PHE A 454 4.13 -0.96 27.22
C PHE A 454 3.57 0.46 27.35
N ARG A 455 4.11 1.39 26.57
CA ARG A 455 3.70 2.80 26.56
C ARG A 455 3.40 3.26 25.14
N ALA A 456 2.13 3.26 24.79
CA ALA A 456 1.64 3.63 23.47
C ALA A 456 1.98 5.10 23.14
N LYS A 457 2.21 5.36 21.85
CA LYS A 457 2.45 6.71 21.33
C LYS A 457 1.61 6.92 20.08
N ALA A 458 0.88 8.02 20.04
CA ALA A 458 0.08 8.39 18.88
C ALA A 458 0.10 9.90 18.66
N ASN A 459 -0.06 10.30 17.41
CA ASN A 459 -0.16 11.68 16.98
C ASN A 459 -1.54 11.93 16.38
N LEU A 460 -1.99 13.18 16.46
CA LEU A 460 -3.15 13.64 15.70
C LEU A 460 -2.95 13.36 14.21
N GLY A 461 -4.02 12.92 13.56
CA GLY A 461 -4.06 12.64 12.14
C GLY A 461 -3.50 11.29 11.71
N GLN A 462 -3.21 10.37 12.65
CA GLN A 462 -2.75 9.01 12.32
C GLN A 462 -3.90 8.02 12.16
N SER A 463 -4.82 7.96 13.11
CA SER A 463 -5.81 6.87 13.21
C SER A 463 -7.23 7.41 13.34
N TYR A 464 -8.15 6.88 12.54
CA TYR A 464 -9.50 7.39 12.38
C TYR A 464 -10.56 6.31 12.45
N VAL A 465 -11.76 6.69 12.89
CA VAL A 465 -12.98 5.88 12.84
C VAL A 465 -14.09 6.65 12.11
N LEU A 466 -14.86 5.97 11.27
CA LEU A 466 -15.98 6.58 10.52
C LEU A 466 -17.24 6.67 11.40
N ARG A 467 -17.83 7.85 11.54
CA ARG A 467 -19.09 8.10 12.26
C ARG A 467 -19.94 9.12 11.52
N GLY A 468 -21.23 8.84 11.34
CA GLY A 468 -22.14 9.73 10.59
C GLY A 468 -21.61 10.12 9.20
N GLY A 469 -20.97 9.18 8.50
CA GLY A 469 -20.34 9.42 7.20
C GLY A 469 -19.01 10.20 7.20
N THR A 470 -18.52 10.63 8.37
CA THR A 470 -17.29 11.42 8.51
C THR A 470 -16.23 10.69 9.33
N PHE A 471 -14.95 10.80 8.94
CA PHE A 471 -13.86 10.25 9.74
C PHE A 471 -13.52 11.17 10.92
N ILE A 472 -13.56 10.60 12.12
CA ILE A 472 -13.15 11.24 13.37
C ILE A 472 -11.79 10.68 13.77
N ASP A 473 -10.86 11.57 14.09
CA ASP A 473 -9.54 11.21 14.61
C ASP A 473 -9.67 10.64 16.01
N LEU A 474 -9.24 9.39 16.21
CA LEU A 474 -9.32 8.70 17.51
C LEU A 474 -8.60 9.50 18.61
N ASN A 475 -7.51 10.17 18.28
CA ASN A 475 -6.72 10.92 19.25
C ASN A 475 -7.34 12.27 19.65
N LYS A 476 -8.47 12.65 19.05
CA LYS A 476 -9.31 13.77 19.49
C LYS A 476 -10.47 13.34 20.37
N MET A 477 -10.74 12.03 20.46
CA MET A 477 -11.86 11.50 21.23
C MET A 477 -11.44 11.31 22.70
N SER A 478 -12.30 11.76 23.62
CA SER A 478 -12.05 11.64 25.06
C SER A 478 -11.91 10.17 25.47
N GLY A 479 -10.84 9.82 26.17
CA GLY A 479 -10.56 8.46 26.65
C GLY A 479 -9.88 7.51 25.65
N TYR A 480 -9.57 7.96 24.43
CA TYR A 480 -8.90 7.13 23.42
C TYR A 480 -7.41 7.42 23.30
N ALA A 481 -6.99 8.69 23.43
CA ALA A 481 -5.59 9.06 23.23
C ALA A 481 -4.65 8.54 24.34
N PRO A 482 -3.43 8.07 24.00
CA PRO A 482 -2.93 7.80 22.65
C PRO A 482 -3.50 6.49 22.09
N ALA A 483 -4.01 6.52 20.84
CA ALA A 483 -4.51 5.34 20.14
C ALA A 483 -4.04 5.25 18.69
N ASN A 484 -3.55 4.08 18.29
CA ASN A 484 -3.31 3.71 16.90
C ASN A 484 -3.94 2.37 16.56
N LEU A 485 -4.58 2.26 15.39
CA LEU A 485 -5.16 0.99 14.95
C LEU A 485 -4.06 0.05 14.46
N VAL A 486 -4.24 -1.25 14.67
CA VAL A 486 -3.38 -2.28 14.07
C VAL A 486 -3.80 -2.47 12.61
N ILE A 487 -3.37 -1.52 11.77
CA ILE A 487 -3.49 -1.52 10.31
C ILE A 487 -2.11 -1.10 9.79
N LYS A 488 -1.48 -1.95 8.99
CA LYS A 488 -0.16 -1.74 8.41
C LYS A 488 -0.22 -1.83 6.88
N GLY A 489 0.45 -0.90 6.19
CA GLY A 489 0.56 -0.90 4.72
C GLY A 489 1.88 -1.48 4.26
N ILE A 490 1.86 -2.51 3.43
CA ILE A 490 3.07 -3.13 2.87
C ILE A 490 3.24 -2.64 1.43
N THR A 491 4.40 -2.08 1.11
CA THR A 491 4.67 -1.42 -0.17
C THR A 491 5.96 -1.92 -0.80
N LYS A 492 6.12 -1.67 -2.11
CA LYS A 492 7.38 -1.86 -2.84
C LYS A 492 7.64 -0.63 -3.71
N SER A 493 8.89 -0.16 -3.72
CA SER A 493 9.31 0.97 -4.55
C SER A 493 9.79 0.50 -5.93
N TYR A 494 9.50 1.30 -6.96
CA TYR A 494 9.91 1.07 -8.34
C TYR A 494 10.91 2.14 -8.78
N GLN A 495 11.98 1.70 -9.44
CA GLN A 495 13.05 2.57 -9.92
C GLN A 495 12.75 3.11 -11.33
N GLY A 496 13.38 4.24 -11.69
CA GLY A 496 13.36 4.78 -13.06
C GLY A 496 12.42 5.97 -13.31
N GLY A 497 11.54 6.30 -12.36
CA GLY A 497 10.70 7.50 -12.46
C GLY A 497 11.45 8.79 -12.16
N LYS A 498 11.18 9.84 -12.94
CA LYS A 498 11.66 11.21 -12.71
C LYS A 498 10.50 12.12 -12.30
N SER A 499 10.77 13.13 -11.48
CA SER A 499 9.75 14.10 -11.05
C SER A 499 10.18 15.53 -11.36
N LEU A 500 9.46 16.19 -12.26
CA LEU A 500 9.52 17.62 -12.55
C LEU A 500 8.33 18.31 -11.86
N ALA A 501 8.30 18.20 -10.53
CA ALA A 501 7.22 18.74 -9.72
C ALA A 501 7.76 19.81 -8.76
N GLY A 502 7.29 21.04 -8.92
CA GLY A 502 7.63 22.17 -8.06
C GLY A 502 6.70 22.31 -6.86
N GLN A 503 7.04 23.20 -5.93
CA GLN A 503 6.16 23.58 -4.80
C GLN A 503 4.86 24.24 -5.27
N ASN A 504 4.90 24.86 -6.46
CA ASN A 504 3.75 25.44 -7.14
C ASN A 504 3.94 25.35 -8.66
N ARG A 505 2.95 25.79 -9.43
CA ARG A 505 2.96 25.73 -10.91
C ARG A 505 4.12 26.50 -11.55
N TYR A 506 4.55 27.62 -10.95
CA TYR A 506 5.68 28.41 -11.46
C TYR A 506 7.00 27.66 -11.30
N ASP A 507 7.22 27.06 -10.13
CA ASP A 507 8.38 26.20 -9.87
C ASP A 507 8.36 24.95 -10.77
N THR A 508 7.20 24.33 -11.01
CA THR A 508 7.07 23.23 -11.98
C THR A 508 7.53 23.66 -13.38
N ALA A 509 7.09 24.83 -13.87
CA ALA A 509 7.50 25.33 -15.17
C ALA A 509 9.01 25.63 -15.23
N VAL A 510 9.60 26.16 -14.16
CA VAL A 510 11.06 26.36 -14.04
C VAL A 510 11.80 25.02 -14.09
N LYS A 511 11.34 23.99 -13.38
CA LYS A 511 11.94 22.65 -13.42
C LYS A 511 11.87 22.02 -14.81
N VAL A 512 10.73 22.15 -15.49
CA VAL A 512 10.57 21.71 -16.88
C VAL A 512 11.55 22.44 -17.80
N SER A 513 11.67 23.76 -17.65
CA SER A 513 12.60 24.59 -18.43
C SER A 513 14.06 24.21 -18.18
N SER A 514 14.45 24.06 -16.93
CA SER A 514 15.81 23.65 -16.53
C SER A 514 16.18 22.26 -17.04
N ASP A 515 15.21 21.35 -17.13
CA ASP A 515 15.45 20.02 -17.67
C ASP A 515 15.56 20.00 -19.19
N GLY A 516 14.70 20.75 -19.88
CA GLY A 516 14.67 20.77 -21.33
C GLY A 516 15.72 21.69 -21.97
N TRP A 517 16.24 22.69 -21.25
CA TRP A 517 17.11 23.74 -21.82
C TRP A 517 18.22 24.20 -20.86
N THR A 518 19.46 24.05 -21.32
CA THR A 518 20.62 24.70 -20.69
C THR A 518 20.58 26.22 -20.88
N GLU A 519 20.25 26.67 -22.10
CA GLU A 519 20.07 28.07 -22.47
C GLU A 519 18.96 28.23 -23.52
N SER A 520 18.42 29.43 -23.66
CA SER A 520 17.44 29.79 -24.69
C SER A 520 17.40 31.30 -24.90
N ASP A 521 17.60 31.77 -26.14
CA ASP A 521 17.50 33.19 -26.49
C ASP A 521 16.07 33.74 -26.32
N THR A 522 15.05 32.88 -26.42
CA THR A 522 13.64 33.25 -26.35
C THR A 522 12.93 32.48 -25.24
N VAL A 523 11.97 33.11 -24.56
CA VAL A 523 11.02 32.44 -23.65
C VAL A 523 9.59 32.81 -24.01
N PHE A 524 8.66 31.88 -23.83
CA PHE A 524 7.24 32.14 -23.93
C PHE A 524 6.69 32.41 -22.54
N LEU A 525 6.05 33.55 -22.34
CA LEU A 525 5.52 33.96 -21.05
C LEU A 525 3.99 33.95 -21.08
N VAL A 526 3.40 33.16 -20.19
CA VAL A 526 1.95 32.96 -20.14
C VAL A 526 1.44 33.13 -18.71
N ASN A 527 0.19 33.57 -18.54
CA ASN A 527 -0.38 33.71 -17.19
C ASN A 527 -0.70 32.33 -16.61
N GLY A 528 -0.10 32.02 -15.45
CA GLY A 528 -0.28 30.74 -14.76
C GLY A 528 -1.72 30.46 -14.30
N LYS A 529 -2.60 31.46 -14.28
CA LYS A 529 -4.03 31.38 -13.91
C LYS A 529 -4.99 31.52 -15.11
N ALA A 530 -4.49 31.64 -16.34
CA ALA A 530 -5.31 31.84 -17.54
C ALA A 530 -4.79 31.02 -18.73
N ILE A 531 -5.02 29.71 -18.69
CA ILE A 531 -4.42 28.75 -19.64
C ILE A 531 -4.96 28.83 -21.07
N ALA A 532 -6.17 29.37 -21.25
CA ALA A 532 -6.92 29.27 -22.49
C ALA A 532 -6.23 29.94 -23.69
N ASP A 533 -5.60 31.09 -23.47
CA ASP A 533 -4.90 31.83 -24.53
C ASP A 533 -3.60 31.14 -24.95
N ALA A 534 -3.03 30.33 -24.06
CA ALA A 534 -1.71 29.73 -24.24
C ALA A 534 -1.73 28.32 -24.83
N LEU A 535 -2.89 27.66 -24.92
CA LEU A 535 -3.03 26.27 -25.40
C LEU A 535 -2.34 25.99 -26.74
N THR A 536 -2.27 27.02 -27.59
CA THR A 536 -1.77 26.94 -28.96
C THR A 536 -0.32 27.43 -29.10
N ALA A 537 0.34 27.78 -27.99
CA ALA A 537 1.70 28.32 -28.01
C ALA A 537 2.76 27.26 -28.35
N THR A 538 2.51 25.98 -28.04
CA THR A 538 3.50 24.89 -28.17
C THR A 538 4.14 24.78 -29.57
N PRO A 539 3.40 24.83 -30.70
CA PRO A 539 3.99 24.86 -32.05
C PRO A 539 5.01 25.98 -32.27
N LEU A 540 4.66 27.20 -31.88
CA LEU A 540 5.55 28.35 -32.07
C LEU A 540 6.73 28.33 -31.09
N ALA A 541 6.50 27.92 -29.84
CA ALA A 541 7.54 27.76 -28.84
C ALA A 541 8.58 26.71 -29.26
N ARG A 542 8.11 25.57 -29.78
CA ARG A 542 8.98 24.51 -30.31
C ARG A 542 9.78 24.97 -31.52
N LEU A 543 9.17 25.74 -32.44
CA LEU A 543 9.87 26.32 -33.60
C LEU A 543 10.97 27.30 -33.20
N LYS A 544 10.71 28.13 -32.17
CA LYS A 544 11.71 29.06 -31.60
C LYS A 544 12.65 28.41 -30.59
N SER A 545 12.58 27.09 -30.42
CA SER A 545 13.37 26.31 -29.44
C SER A 545 13.30 26.86 -28.01
N ALA A 546 12.14 27.37 -27.60
CA ALA A 546 11.96 28.13 -26.37
C ALA A 546 11.07 27.40 -25.33
N PRO A 547 11.38 27.50 -24.03
CA PRO A 547 10.49 27.00 -22.98
C PRO A 547 9.28 27.91 -22.78
N ILE A 548 8.21 27.32 -22.23
CA ILE A 548 7.01 28.04 -21.77
C ILE A 548 7.13 28.25 -20.26
N LEU A 549 7.26 29.50 -19.84
CA LEU A 549 7.32 29.92 -18.45
C LEU A 549 6.02 30.61 -18.03
N LEU A 550 5.74 30.56 -16.72
CA LEU A 550 4.51 31.07 -16.15
C LEU A 550 4.76 32.39 -15.39
N THR A 551 3.81 33.31 -15.44
CA THR A 551 3.81 34.57 -14.68
C THR A 551 2.45 34.84 -14.04
N GLU A 552 2.42 35.79 -13.11
CA GLU A 552 1.16 36.40 -12.67
C GLU A 552 0.77 37.54 -13.62
N LYS A 553 -0.48 38.02 -13.50
CA LYS A 553 -1.03 39.06 -14.38
C LYS A 553 -0.18 40.34 -14.36
N ASP A 554 0.13 40.83 -13.16
CA ASP A 554 0.72 42.15 -12.95
C ASP A 554 2.17 42.10 -12.47
N GLN A 555 2.69 40.90 -12.19
CA GLN A 555 4.02 40.71 -11.65
C GLN A 555 4.70 39.46 -12.21
N LEU A 556 5.97 39.62 -12.58
CA LEU A 556 6.88 38.52 -12.83
C LEU A 556 7.34 37.96 -11.48
N ASN A 557 7.01 36.69 -11.20
CA ASN A 557 7.47 36.05 -9.97
C ASN A 557 9.00 35.79 -10.02
N ASP A 558 9.63 35.73 -8.85
CA ASP A 558 11.09 35.62 -8.71
C ASP A 558 11.65 34.31 -9.27
N LEU A 559 10.87 33.22 -9.27
CA LEU A 559 11.29 31.95 -9.84
C LEU A 559 11.43 32.09 -11.36
N THR A 560 10.43 32.65 -12.02
CA THR A 560 10.44 32.89 -13.46
C THR A 560 11.49 33.92 -13.86
N SER A 561 11.66 35.01 -13.09
CA SER A 561 12.69 36.02 -13.36
C SER A 561 14.10 35.41 -13.34
N ARG A 562 14.41 34.60 -12.31
CA ARG A 562 15.70 33.90 -12.21
C ARG A 562 15.89 32.91 -13.36
N GLU A 563 14.84 32.21 -13.77
CA GLU A 563 14.92 31.25 -14.86
C GLU A 563 15.17 31.94 -16.22
N ILE A 564 14.52 33.07 -16.49
CA ILE A 564 14.80 33.90 -17.68
C ILE A 564 16.28 34.31 -17.72
N ASN A 565 16.84 34.68 -16.58
CA ASN A 565 18.26 35.05 -16.48
C ASN A 565 19.19 33.84 -16.62
N ARG A 566 18.85 32.69 -16.01
CA ARG A 566 19.61 31.43 -16.14
C ARG A 566 19.71 31.00 -17.61
N LEU A 567 18.60 31.10 -18.34
CA LEU A 567 18.51 30.79 -19.77
C LEU A 567 19.26 31.80 -20.66
N LYS A 568 19.65 32.97 -20.11
CA LYS A 568 20.19 34.12 -20.84
C LYS A 568 19.23 34.65 -21.91
N ALA A 569 17.93 34.53 -21.68
CA ALA A 569 16.91 34.91 -22.65
C ALA A 569 16.90 36.42 -22.89
N LYS A 570 16.90 36.80 -24.17
CA LYS A 570 16.85 38.19 -24.66
C LYS A 570 15.46 38.55 -25.12
N ASN A 571 14.73 37.58 -25.67
CA ASN A 571 13.42 37.76 -26.25
C ASN A 571 12.34 37.13 -25.36
N ILE A 572 11.24 37.84 -25.14
CA ILE A 572 10.08 37.36 -24.42
C ILE A 572 8.86 37.44 -25.34
N VAL A 573 8.23 36.30 -25.61
CA VAL A 573 6.97 36.24 -26.34
C VAL A 573 5.84 36.09 -25.34
N ILE A 574 5.08 37.15 -25.13
CA ILE A 574 3.88 37.14 -24.29
C ILE A 574 2.72 36.57 -25.08
N ILE A 575 2.06 35.54 -24.54
CA ILE A 575 0.82 35.01 -25.11
C ILE A 575 -0.38 35.46 -24.29
N GLY A 576 -1.36 36.07 -24.97
CA GLY A 576 -2.60 36.55 -24.37
C GLY A 576 -2.67 38.07 -24.22
N GLY A 577 -3.90 38.56 -24.09
CA GLY A 577 -4.20 39.99 -24.04
C GLY A 577 -3.76 40.67 -22.74
N LYS A 578 -3.99 41.99 -22.69
CA LYS A 578 -3.67 42.83 -21.51
C LYS A 578 -4.40 42.42 -20.23
N ASN A 579 -5.53 41.71 -20.36
CA ASN A 579 -6.26 41.16 -19.22
C ASN A 579 -5.57 39.94 -18.60
N SER A 580 -4.82 39.18 -19.43
CA SER A 580 -4.07 37.99 -19.02
C SER A 580 -2.69 38.40 -18.48
N ILE A 581 -1.95 39.24 -19.18
CA ILE A 581 -0.67 39.81 -18.72
C ILE A 581 -0.73 41.31 -18.96
N SER A 582 -0.64 42.12 -17.90
CA SER A 582 -0.86 43.55 -18.00
C SER A 582 0.17 44.27 -18.85
N LYS A 583 -0.22 45.46 -19.34
CA LYS A 583 0.69 46.31 -20.10
C LYS A 583 1.84 46.82 -19.22
N ASP A 584 1.57 47.08 -17.95
CA ASP A 584 2.58 47.49 -16.98
C ASP A 584 3.66 46.42 -16.78
N LEU A 585 3.28 45.14 -16.75
CA LEU A 585 4.26 44.06 -16.68
C LEU A 585 5.10 43.97 -17.97
N GLU A 586 4.47 44.10 -19.13
CA GLU A 586 5.17 44.17 -20.41
C GLU A 586 6.17 45.34 -20.45
N ASP A 587 5.79 46.52 -19.98
CA ASP A 587 6.67 47.70 -19.94
C ASP A 587 7.85 47.52 -18.99
N LYS A 588 7.63 46.87 -17.84
CA LYS A 588 8.72 46.50 -16.92
C LYS A 588 9.71 45.52 -17.57
N LEU A 589 9.22 44.57 -18.36
CA LEU A 589 10.08 43.64 -19.09
C LEU A 589 10.91 44.35 -20.16
N VAL A 590 10.31 45.29 -20.91
CA VAL A 590 11.03 46.11 -21.90
C VAL A 590 12.07 47.00 -21.21
N ALA A 591 11.72 47.66 -20.11
CA ALA A 591 12.63 48.49 -19.32
C ALA A 591 13.80 47.69 -18.74
N SER A 592 13.64 46.38 -18.51
CA SER A 592 14.72 45.48 -18.10
C SER A 592 15.68 45.06 -19.24
N GLY A 593 15.54 45.67 -20.43
CA GLY A 593 16.40 45.41 -21.59
C GLY A 593 16.02 44.18 -22.41
N LYS A 594 14.80 43.64 -22.24
CA LYS A 594 14.30 42.49 -23.01
C LYS A 594 13.55 42.96 -24.25
N GLN A 595 13.65 42.20 -25.34
CA GLN A 595 12.79 42.40 -26.51
C GLN A 595 11.47 41.67 -26.29
N VAL A 596 10.36 42.40 -26.22
CA VAL A 596 9.06 41.82 -25.88
C VAL A 596 8.12 41.88 -27.08
N GLN A 597 7.57 40.71 -27.46
CA GLN A 597 6.53 40.58 -28.49
C GLN A 597 5.27 40.03 -27.83
N ARG A 598 4.15 40.75 -27.92
CA ARG A 598 2.84 40.23 -27.50
C ARG A 598 2.08 39.66 -28.68
N ILE A 599 1.59 38.43 -28.54
CA ILE A 599 0.66 37.80 -29.48
C ILE A 599 -0.69 37.64 -28.77
N SER A 600 -1.68 38.41 -29.22
CA SER A 600 -3.02 38.41 -28.62
C SER A 600 -4.10 38.81 -29.62
N GLY A 601 -5.25 38.16 -29.54
CA GLY A 601 -6.46 38.50 -30.29
C GLY A 601 -7.59 39.04 -29.42
N ASP A 602 -8.71 39.37 -30.05
CA ASP A 602 -9.92 39.83 -29.36
C ASP A 602 -10.54 38.73 -28.49
N ASP A 603 -10.38 37.46 -28.93
CA ASP A 603 -10.73 36.27 -28.18
C ASP A 603 -9.68 35.16 -28.37
N ARG A 604 -9.94 33.98 -27.81
CA ARG A 604 -9.02 32.84 -27.93
C ARG A 604 -8.90 32.29 -29.35
N LYS A 605 -9.94 32.45 -30.19
CA LYS A 605 -9.92 32.02 -31.59
C LYS A 605 -9.01 32.96 -32.39
N ASP A 606 -9.16 34.27 -32.20
CA ASP A 606 -8.29 35.26 -32.83
C ASP A 606 -6.83 35.17 -32.32
N THR A 607 -6.64 34.90 -31.03
CA THR A 607 -5.30 34.65 -30.48
C THR A 607 -4.66 33.42 -31.15
N SER A 608 -5.42 32.32 -31.31
CA SER A 608 -4.93 31.12 -32.01
C SER A 608 -4.59 31.37 -33.48
N LYS A 609 -5.39 32.20 -34.17
CA LYS A 609 -5.12 32.66 -35.54
C LYS A 609 -3.79 33.41 -35.62
N LYS A 610 -3.56 34.39 -34.74
CA LYS A 610 -2.33 35.19 -34.73
C LYS A 610 -1.09 34.36 -34.42
N ILE A 611 -1.21 33.37 -33.53
CA ILE A 611 -0.11 32.41 -33.29
C ILE A 611 0.16 31.58 -34.55
N ALA A 612 -0.88 31.12 -35.26
CA ALA A 612 -0.71 30.40 -36.52
C ALA A 612 -0.06 31.25 -37.61
N GLU A 613 -0.38 32.56 -37.69
CA GLU A 613 0.31 33.50 -38.59
C GLU A 613 1.81 33.61 -38.28
N GLU A 614 2.20 33.66 -37.01
CA GLU A 614 3.62 33.66 -36.62
C GLU A 614 4.32 32.33 -36.96
N VAL A 615 3.61 31.20 -36.89
CA VAL A 615 4.14 29.90 -37.36
C VAL A 615 4.39 29.93 -38.87
N LEU A 616 3.43 30.44 -39.66
CA LEU A 616 3.51 30.54 -41.12
C LEU A 616 4.66 31.43 -41.60
N LYS A 617 5.02 32.47 -40.84
CA LYS A 617 6.19 33.32 -41.12
C LYS A 617 7.52 32.58 -41.05
N ILE A 618 7.58 31.49 -40.27
CA ILE A 618 8.82 30.72 -40.02
C ILE A 618 8.88 29.48 -40.91
N LYS A 619 7.75 28.79 -41.08
CA LYS A 619 7.69 27.52 -41.82
C LYS A 619 6.39 27.43 -42.60
N LYS A 620 6.48 26.96 -43.85
CA LYS A 620 5.30 26.60 -44.64
C LYS A 620 4.56 25.44 -43.96
N VAL A 621 3.24 25.57 -43.86
CA VAL A 621 2.34 24.58 -43.26
C VAL A 621 1.30 24.19 -44.30
N ASP A 622 1.05 22.88 -44.43
CA ASP A 622 -0.04 22.28 -45.22
C ASP A 622 -1.01 21.46 -44.36
N THR A 623 -0.71 21.31 -43.06
CA THR A 623 -1.48 20.52 -42.11
C THR A 623 -1.90 21.39 -40.93
N ILE A 624 -3.19 21.41 -40.62
CA ILE A 624 -3.76 22.19 -39.50
C ILE A 624 -4.46 21.27 -38.51
N SER A 625 -4.72 21.79 -37.30
CA SER A 625 -5.56 21.12 -36.32
C SER A 625 -6.61 22.07 -35.74
N LEU A 626 -7.80 21.55 -35.48
CA LEU A 626 -8.91 22.25 -34.86
C LEU A 626 -9.27 21.59 -33.53
N VAL A 627 -9.34 22.41 -32.48
CA VAL A 627 -9.63 21.96 -31.12
C VAL A 627 -10.56 22.96 -30.44
N ASN A 628 -11.52 22.49 -29.64
CA ASN A 628 -12.38 23.40 -28.90
C ASN A 628 -11.59 24.11 -27.79
N GLY A 629 -11.51 25.44 -27.87
CA GLY A 629 -10.74 26.26 -26.94
C GLY A 629 -11.38 26.45 -25.57
N TYR A 630 -12.59 25.94 -25.31
CA TYR A 630 -13.37 26.12 -24.07
C TYR A 630 -13.61 24.81 -23.33
N LYS A 631 -14.22 23.83 -23.99
CA LYS A 631 -14.51 22.48 -23.46
C LYS A 631 -13.44 21.44 -23.82
N GLY A 632 -12.59 21.72 -24.80
CA GLY A 632 -11.56 20.80 -25.32
C GLY A 632 -10.13 21.10 -24.83
N LEU A 633 -9.97 21.76 -23.67
CA LEU A 633 -8.63 22.16 -23.18
C LEU A 633 -7.68 20.96 -23.02
N ALA A 634 -8.19 19.84 -22.47
CA ALA A 634 -7.39 18.63 -22.29
C ALA A 634 -7.02 17.97 -23.63
N ASP A 635 -7.90 18.07 -24.64
CA ASP A 635 -7.63 17.59 -26.00
C ASP A 635 -6.51 18.42 -26.63
N ALA A 636 -6.53 19.75 -26.43
CA ALA A 636 -5.48 20.66 -26.92
C ALA A 636 -4.12 20.36 -26.28
N ILE A 637 -4.07 20.17 -24.96
CA ILE A 637 -2.83 19.81 -24.26
C ILE A 637 -2.31 18.44 -24.72
N SER A 638 -3.19 17.45 -24.87
CA SER A 638 -2.82 16.11 -25.34
C SER A 638 -2.20 16.14 -26.74
N PHE A 639 -2.75 16.97 -27.64
CA PHE A 639 -2.25 17.10 -29.00
C PHE A 639 -1.06 18.05 -29.14
N SER A 640 -0.83 18.92 -28.15
CA SER A 640 0.20 19.97 -28.24
C SER A 640 1.62 19.47 -28.53
N PRO A 641 2.10 18.32 -28.02
CA PRO A 641 3.43 17.82 -28.39
C PRO A 641 3.52 17.41 -29.85
N VAL A 642 2.48 16.73 -30.37
CA VAL A 642 2.37 16.34 -31.79
C VAL A 642 2.36 17.59 -32.67
N ALA A 643 1.58 18.59 -32.26
CA ALA A 643 1.48 19.86 -32.96
C ALA A 643 2.82 20.60 -32.98
N GLY A 644 3.57 20.57 -31.87
CA GLY A 644 4.92 21.10 -31.77
C GLY A 644 5.92 20.41 -32.68
N GLU A 645 6.02 19.09 -32.56
CA GLU A 645 6.97 18.26 -33.30
C GLU A 645 6.76 18.38 -34.82
N LYS A 646 5.50 18.27 -35.27
CA LYS A 646 5.15 18.28 -36.69
C LYS A 646 4.90 19.68 -37.26
N THR A 647 5.03 20.73 -36.44
CA THR A 647 4.72 22.11 -36.82
C THR A 647 3.29 22.26 -37.36
N ILE A 648 2.31 21.70 -36.64
CA ILE A 648 0.89 21.82 -36.98
C ILE A 648 0.30 22.95 -36.13
N PRO A 649 -0.19 24.04 -36.73
CA PRO A 649 -0.91 25.08 -35.99
C PRO A 649 -2.16 24.51 -35.30
N ILE A 650 -2.38 24.93 -34.06
CA ILE A 650 -3.61 24.63 -33.32
C ILE A 650 -4.55 25.81 -33.47
N ILE A 651 -5.65 25.61 -34.20
CA ILE A 651 -6.71 26.60 -34.40
C ILE A 651 -7.84 26.29 -33.41
N LEU A 652 -8.23 27.27 -32.62
CA LEU A 652 -9.28 27.08 -31.62
C LEU A 652 -10.67 27.31 -32.21
N THR A 653 -11.60 26.42 -31.88
CA THR A 653 -13.04 26.60 -32.10
C THR A 653 -13.74 27.03 -30.81
N ASP A 654 -14.91 27.65 -30.94
CA ASP A 654 -15.86 27.75 -29.83
C ASP A 654 -16.81 26.53 -29.77
N ASN A 655 -17.77 26.57 -28.83
CA ASN A 655 -18.76 25.50 -28.63
C ASN A 655 -19.73 25.33 -29.80
N LYS A 656 -19.84 26.32 -30.70
CA LYS A 656 -20.65 26.23 -31.91
C LYS A 656 -19.82 25.76 -33.11
N GLY A 657 -18.52 25.51 -32.91
CA GLY A 657 -17.60 25.12 -33.98
C GLY A 657 -17.11 26.29 -34.82
N LEU A 658 -17.32 27.55 -34.39
CA LEU A 658 -16.78 28.70 -35.12
C LEU A 658 -15.29 28.87 -34.80
N TYR A 659 -14.48 29.18 -35.80
CA TYR A 659 -13.03 29.39 -35.70
C TYR A 659 -12.58 30.54 -36.59
N SER A 660 -11.39 31.06 -36.30
CA SER A 660 -10.71 32.09 -37.10
C SER A 660 -9.43 31.47 -37.67
N MET A 661 -9.24 31.58 -38.99
CA MET A 661 -8.09 30.99 -39.69
C MET A 661 -7.24 32.09 -40.36
N PRO A 662 -5.90 31.96 -40.43
CA PRO A 662 -5.06 32.86 -41.21
C PRO A 662 -5.53 32.92 -42.67
N GLU A 663 -5.45 34.09 -43.31
CA GLU A 663 -5.89 34.25 -44.71
C GLU A 663 -5.20 33.26 -45.65
N ASP A 664 -3.91 33.01 -45.43
CA ASP A 664 -3.10 32.08 -46.22
C ASP A 664 -3.58 30.62 -46.13
N LEU A 665 -4.34 30.27 -45.09
CA LEU A 665 -4.88 28.93 -44.86
C LEU A 665 -6.39 28.84 -45.13
N LYS A 666 -7.07 29.95 -45.46
CA LYS A 666 -8.49 29.92 -45.86
C LYS A 666 -8.69 29.26 -47.22
N ASP A 667 -7.71 29.36 -48.10
CA ASP A 667 -7.67 28.57 -49.33
C ASP A 667 -7.38 27.11 -48.97
N THR A 668 -8.45 26.34 -48.83
CA THR A 668 -8.39 24.94 -48.39
C THR A 668 -7.60 24.06 -49.36
N SER A 669 -7.33 24.50 -50.59
CA SER A 669 -6.44 23.78 -51.53
C SER A 669 -4.98 23.77 -51.08
N LYS A 670 -4.57 24.73 -50.24
CA LYS A 670 -3.22 24.79 -49.64
C LYS A 670 -3.07 23.91 -48.40
N VAL A 671 -4.18 23.34 -47.90
CA VAL A 671 -4.22 22.45 -46.74
C VAL A 671 -4.45 21.02 -47.24
N SER A 672 -3.43 20.17 -47.15
CA SER A 672 -3.52 18.75 -47.52
C SER A 672 -4.19 17.90 -46.45
N LYS A 673 -4.20 18.35 -45.18
CA LYS A 673 -4.75 17.60 -44.06
C LYS A 673 -5.27 18.50 -42.94
N SER A 674 -6.43 18.17 -42.40
CA SER A 674 -6.98 18.86 -41.22
C SER A 674 -7.29 17.84 -40.11
N TYR A 675 -6.69 17.98 -38.94
CA TYR A 675 -7.06 17.18 -37.78
C TYR A 675 -8.14 17.87 -36.95
N ILE A 676 -9.15 17.12 -36.52
CA ILE A 676 -10.12 17.58 -35.53
C ILE A 676 -9.86 16.80 -34.25
N ILE A 677 -9.41 17.47 -33.20
CA ILE A 677 -9.08 16.81 -31.93
C ILE A 677 -10.25 17.01 -30.97
N GLY A 678 -10.79 15.91 -30.46
CA GLY A 678 -11.93 15.90 -29.55
C GLY A 678 -13.23 15.40 -30.20
N GLY A 679 -14.14 14.94 -29.34
CA GLY A 679 -15.42 14.34 -29.76
C GLY A 679 -16.43 15.35 -30.32
N PHE A 680 -17.60 14.86 -30.72
CA PHE A 680 -18.65 15.73 -31.30
C PHE A 680 -19.25 16.73 -30.30
N GLU A 681 -19.20 16.44 -29.00
CA GLU A 681 -19.62 17.34 -27.92
C GLU A 681 -18.68 18.54 -27.74
N SER A 682 -17.40 18.40 -28.12
CA SER A 682 -16.44 19.50 -28.08
C SER A 682 -16.34 20.20 -29.43
N VAL A 683 -16.17 19.47 -30.53
CA VAL A 683 -16.08 20.05 -31.88
C VAL A 683 -17.20 19.48 -32.77
N PRO A 684 -18.23 20.27 -33.13
CA PRO A 684 -19.39 19.79 -33.90
C PRO A 684 -19.05 19.15 -35.25
N ARG A 685 -19.96 18.32 -35.77
CA ARG A 685 -19.83 17.68 -37.10
C ARG A 685 -19.67 18.68 -38.23
N SER A 686 -20.36 19.82 -38.14
CA SER A 686 -20.34 20.89 -39.14
C SER A 686 -18.96 21.44 -39.44
N VAL A 687 -18.03 21.37 -38.47
CA VAL A 687 -16.64 21.83 -38.65
C VAL A 687 -15.93 21.04 -39.75
N ALA A 688 -16.18 19.73 -39.86
CA ALA A 688 -15.52 18.89 -40.85
C ALA A 688 -15.86 19.29 -42.30
N SER A 689 -17.08 19.79 -42.55
CA SER A 689 -17.53 20.17 -43.89
C SER A 689 -16.78 21.37 -44.47
N ASN A 690 -16.10 22.16 -43.63
CA ASN A 690 -15.39 23.38 -44.02
C ASN A 690 -13.86 23.17 -44.12
N LEU A 691 -13.40 21.93 -44.07
CA LEU A 691 -11.98 21.58 -43.98
C LEU A 691 -11.56 20.66 -45.14
N SER A 692 -10.31 20.79 -45.57
CA SER A 692 -9.70 19.83 -46.49
C SER A 692 -9.21 18.58 -45.76
N SER A 693 -9.58 17.41 -46.29
CA SER A 693 -9.18 16.08 -45.78
C SER A 693 -9.31 15.96 -44.25
N PRO A 694 -10.50 16.24 -43.68
CA PRO A 694 -10.68 16.24 -42.23
C PRO A 694 -10.54 14.83 -41.66
N GLU A 695 -9.78 14.70 -40.57
CA GLU A 695 -9.67 13.48 -39.80
C GLU A 695 -9.85 13.78 -38.31
N ARG A 696 -10.83 13.11 -37.69
CA ARG A 696 -11.11 13.28 -36.27
C ARG A 696 -10.30 12.28 -35.45
N VAL A 697 -9.69 12.77 -34.37
CA VAL A 697 -9.01 11.96 -33.34
C VAL A 697 -9.69 12.28 -32.01
N SER A 698 -10.44 11.31 -31.48
CA SER A 698 -11.28 11.52 -30.29
C SER A 698 -11.59 10.21 -29.60
N GLY A 699 -11.74 10.25 -28.28
CA GLY A 699 -12.34 9.19 -27.48
C GLY A 699 -13.65 9.64 -26.83
N ILE A 700 -14.23 8.76 -26.00
CA ILE A 700 -15.47 9.04 -25.27
C ILE A 700 -15.30 10.11 -24.18
N ASN A 701 -14.08 10.32 -23.72
CA ASN A 701 -13.69 11.32 -22.73
C ASN A 701 -12.25 11.79 -22.97
N ARG A 702 -11.77 12.74 -22.16
CA ARG A 702 -10.43 13.33 -22.30
C ARG A 702 -9.27 12.33 -22.20
N SER A 703 -9.38 11.32 -21.32
CA SER A 703 -8.33 10.31 -21.15
C SER A 703 -8.32 9.35 -22.34
N ASP A 704 -9.50 9.06 -22.90
CA ASP A 704 -9.63 8.23 -24.09
C ASP A 704 -9.15 8.99 -25.35
N THR A 705 -9.49 10.27 -25.52
CA THR A 705 -8.89 11.11 -26.59
C THR A 705 -7.37 11.15 -26.45
N ASN A 706 -6.84 11.27 -25.24
CA ASN A 706 -5.40 11.20 -24.97
C ASN A 706 -4.80 9.85 -25.42
N ALA A 707 -5.45 8.72 -25.13
CA ALA A 707 -5.04 7.40 -25.61
C ALA A 707 -5.04 7.30 -27.15
N GLN A 708 -6.10 7.78 -27.81
CA GLN A 708 -6.21 7.78 -29.28
C GLN A 708 -5.10 8.61 -29.94
N ILE A 709 -4.74 9.75 -29.34
CA ILE A 709 -3.61 10.57 -29.80
C ILE A 709 -2.29 9.80 -29.64
N ILE A 710 -2.08 9.15 -28.49
CA ILE A 710 -0.85 8.38 -28.23
C ILE A 710 -0.71 7.25 -29.26
N GLU A 711 -1.74 6.44 -29.45
CA GLU A 711 -1.73 5.30 -30.36
C GLU A 711 -1.45 5.73 -31.81
N LYS A 712 -2.09 6.81 -32.26
CA LYS A 712 -1.99 7.28 -33.64
C LYS A 712 -0.65 7.93 -33.96
N PHE A 713 -0.17 8.80 -33.07
CA PHE A 713 0.97 9.67 -33.37
C PHE A 713 2.30 9.13 -32.85
N TYR A 714 2.28 8.15 -31.95
CA TYR A 714 3.46 7.50 -31.40
C TYR A 714 3.42 5.98 -31.65
N PRO A 715 3.33 5.50 -32.91
CA PRO A 715 3.13 4.08 -33.22
C PRO A 715 4.36 3.20 -32.92
N ALA A 716 5.53 3.81 -32.71
CA ALA A 716 6.74 3.07 -32.39
C ALA A 716 6.59 2.25 -31.09
N GLY A 717 7.20 1.06 -31.09
CA GLY A 717 7.29 0.21 -29.89
C GLY A 717 8.30 0.71 -28.87
N LYS A 718 9.03 1.80 -29.14
CA LYS A 718 9.97 2.43 -28.22
C LYS A 718 9.61 3.91 -28.07
N LEU A 719 9.62 4.39 -26.82
CA LEU A 719 9.56 5.79 -26.46
C LEU A 719 10.74 6.15 -25.56
N ASP A 720 11.48 7.20 -25.90
CA ASP A 720 12.56 7.67 -25.04
C ASP A 720 12.02 8.41 -23.81
N TYR A 721 10.87 9.09 -23.94
CA TYR A 721 10.21 9.82 -22.87
C TYR A 721 8.69 9.59 -22.86
N VAL A 722 8.10 9.69 -21.67
CA VAL A 722 6.66 9.91 -21.44
C VAL A 722 6.52 10.91 -20.29
N PHE A 723 5.77 11.98 -20.53
CA PHE A 723 5.44 12.97 -19.48
C PHE A 723 4.01 12.73 -18.97
N VAL A 724 3.82 12.69 -17.66
CA VAL A 724 2.52 12.45 -17.04
C VAL A 724 2.08 13.68 -16.24
N SER A 725 0.95 14.27 -16.63
CA SER A 725 0.38 15.45 -15.97
C SER A 725 -1.10 15.24 -15.65
N LYS A 726 -1.65 16.10 -14.79
CA LYS A 726 -3.06 16.05 -14.38
C LYS A 726 -3.99 16.30 -15.57
N ASN A 727 -5.12 15.60 -15.62
CA ASN A 727 -6.05 15.68 -16.76
C ASN A 727 -7.04 16.86 -16.72
N GLY A 728 -7.03 17.64 -15.63
CA GLY A 728 -7.90 18.80 -15.44
C GLY A 728 -9.39 18.49 -15.33
N GLN A 729 -9.77 17.25 -14.97
CA GLN A 729 -11.17 16.86 -14.83
C GLN A 729 -11.81 17.48 -13.60
N LYS A 730 -11.07 17.60 -12.50
CA LYS A 730 -11.54 18.27 -11.27
C LYS A 730 -11.52 19.79 -11.43
N ASN A 731 -10.42 20.32 -11.95
CA ASN A 731 -10.25 21.74 -12.22
C ASN A 731 -9.46 21.93 -13.52
N PRO A 732 -9.98 22.66 -14.53
CA PRO A 732 -9.25 22.95 -15.76
C PRO A 732 -7.85 23.55 -15.56
N ASP A 733 -7.64 24.33 -14.49
CA ASP A 733 -6.35 24.93 -14.18
C ASP A 733 -5.23 23.90 -13.91
N GLU A 734 -5.57 22.65 -13.58
CA GLU A 734 -4.58 21.58 -13.37
C GLU A 734 -3.82 21.22 -14.65
N LEU A 735 -4.35 21.58 -15.83
CA LEU A 735 -3.71 21.39 -17.13
C LEU A 735 -2.49 22.28 -17.34
N ILE A 736 -2.26 23.28 -16.49
CA ILE A 736 -1.14 24.23 -16.62
C ILE A 736 0.23 23.51 -16.61
N ASP A 737 0.35 22.42 -15.86
CA ASP A 737 1.58 21.62 -15.81
C ASP A 737 1.82 20.91 -17.15
N GLY A 738 0.75 20.41 -17.79
CA GLY A 738 0.80 19.84 -19.14
C GLY A 738 1.11 20.88 -20.22
N LEU A 739 0.61 22.11 -20.08
CA LEU A 739 0.96 23.23 -20.95
C LEU A 739 2.45 23.56 -20.87
N ALA A 740 2.99 23.69 -19.64
CA ALA A 740 4.38 24.06 -19.42
C ALA A 740 5.36 23.07 -20.06
N VAL A 741 5.06 21.77 -20.02
CA VAL A 741 5.90 20.72 -20.64
C VAL A 741 5.67 20.53 -22.13
N GLY A 742 4.63 21.14 -22.73
CA GLY A 742 4.28 20.97 -24.15
C GLY A 742 5.46 21.16 -25.11
N ALA A 743 6.22 22.25 -24.97
CA ALA A 743 7.36 22.53 -25.82
C ALA A 743 8.52 21.53 -25.60
N TYR A 744 8.70 21.03 -24.38
CA TYR A 744 9.73 20.04 -24.07
C TYR A 744 9.34 18.67 -24.61
N ALA A 745 8.10 18.25 -24.40
CA ALA A 745 7.55 17.03 -24.96
C ALA A 745 7.66 17.00 -26.50
N ALA A 746 7.35 18.11 -27.17
CA ALA A 746 7.56 18.29 -28.61
C ALA A 746 9.04 18.28 -29.03
N LYS A 747 9.96 18.73 -28.16
CA LYS A 747 11.40 18.74 -28.42
C LYS A 747 11.98 17.32 -28.45
N VAL A 748 11.47 16.44 -27.60
CA VAL A 748 11.95 15.06 -27.46
C VAL A 748 11.01 14.02 -28.09
N SER A 749 10.08 14.44 -28.96
CA SER A 749 9.12 13.56 -29.65
C SER A 749 8.36 12.64 -28.69
N SER A 750 7.84 13.19 -27.60
CA SER A 750 7.19 12.46 -26.51
C SER A 750 5.73 12.84 -26.33
N PRO A 751 4.85 11.87 -25.99
CA PRO A 751 3.49 12.19 -25.57
C PRO A 751 3.47 12.86 -24.19
N ILE A 752 2.38 13.59 -23.96
CA ILE A 752 1.91 13.94 -22.62
C ILE A 752 0.71 13.04 -22.31
N VAL A 753 0.84 12.20 -21.28
CA VAL A 753 -0.24 11.40 -20.72
C VAL A 753 -0.99 12.23 -19.70
N LEU A 754 -2.31 12.34 -19.86
CA LEU A 754 -3.18 13.08 -18.95
C LEU A 754 -3.89 12.11 -17.99
N ALA A 755 -3.55 12.14 -16.72
CA ALA A 755 -4.12 11.25 -15.70
C ALA A 755 -4.31 11.97 -14.35
N ASN A 756 -5.48 11.79 -13.73
CA ASN A 756 -5.76 12.16 -12.34
C ASN A 756 -6.00 10.87 -11.54
N GLY A 757 -4.93 10.24 -11.08
CA GLY A 757 -4.95 8.92 -10.45
C GLY A 757 -4.29 7.88 -11.36
N LYS A 758 -4.94 6.71 -11.51
CA LYS A 758 -4.52 5.66 -12.43
C LYS A 758 -4.74 6.05 -13.90
N LEU A 759 -4.05 5.35 -14.79
CA LEU A 759 -4.33 5.38 -16.22
C LEU A 759 -5.71 4.79 -16.51
N SER A 760 -6.37 5.25 -17.58
CA SER A 760 -7.53 4.54 -18.12
C SER A 760 -7.11 3.28 -18.87
N ASP A 761 -8.00 2.30 -18.99
CA ASP A 761 -7.72 1.04 -19.73
C ASP A 761 -7.21 1.29 -21.15
N ASN A 762 -7.72 2.33 -21.83
CA ASN A 762 -7.26 2.66 -23.18
C ASN A 762 -5.88 3.32 -23.17
N GLN A 763 -5.52 4.08 -22.13
CA GLN A 763 -4.15 4.59 -21.94
C GLN A 763 -3.19 3.43 -21.64
N VAL A 764 -3.60 2.46 -20.82
CA VAL A 764 -2.83 1.22 -20.56
C VAL A 764 -2.56 0.51 -21.89
N LYS A 765 -3.59 0.21 -22.69
CA LYS A 765 -3.45 -0.45 -24.01
C LYS A 765 -2.51 0.29 -24.96
N ALA A 766 -2.58 1.62 -24.97
CA ALA A 766 -1.72 2.44 -25.82
C ALA A 766 -0.25 2.43 -25.38
N LEU A 767 0.04 2.21 -24.09
CA LEU A 767 1.38 2.36 -23.50
C LEU A 767 2.05 1.02 -23.15
N GLU A 768 1.30 -0.04 -22.84
CA GLU A 768 1.82 -1.33 -22.37
C GLU A 768 2.75 -2.00 -23.38
N LYS A 769 2.49 -1.79 -24.68
CA LYS A 769 3.29 -2.36 -25.79
C LYS A 769 4.55 -1.54 -26.08
N LYS A 770 4.75 -0.43 -25.39
CA LYS A 770 5.86 0.49 -25.61
C LYS A 770 6.94 0.29 -24.55
N LYS A 771 8.18 0.12 -24.99
CA LYS A 771 9.36 0.19 -24.13
C LYS A 771 9.68 1.67 -23.87
N ILE A 772 9.49 2.12 -22.64
CA ILE A 772 9.65 3.53 -22.24
C ILE A 772 10.97 3.67 -21.46
N THR A 773 11.83 4.60 -21.90
CA THR A 773 13.13 4.82 -21.24
C THR A 773 13.02 5.77 -20.05
N ASN A 774 12.31 6.90 -20.20
CA ASN A 774 12.18 7.91 -19.15
C ASN A 774 10.70 8.21 -18.88
N ILE A 775 10.19 7.82 -17.73
CA ILE A 775 8.84 8.16 -17.27
C ILE A 775 8.96 9.36 -16.33
N THR A 776 8.31 10.47 -16.66
CA THR A 776 8.47 11.74 -15.96
C THR A 776 7.13 12.29 -15.46
N GLN A 777 6.98 12.41 -14.14
CA GLN A 777 5.90 13.16 -13.53
C GLN A 777 6.09 14.66 -13.78
N VAL A 778 5.03 15.37 -14.17
CA VAL A 778 5.02 16.84 -14.30
C VAL A 778 3.96 17.42 -13.38
N GLY A 779 4.39 18.22 -12.41
CA GLY A 779 3.53 18.74 -11.35
C GLY A 779 3.17 17.72 -10.27
N LEU A 780 2.89 18.21 -9.06
CA LEU A 780 2.45 17.40 -7.92
C LEU A 780 0.98 17.00 -8.05
N GLY A 781 0.63 15.89 -7.39
CA GLY A 781 -0.75 15.45 -7.20
C GLY A 781 -0.99 13.99 -7.62
N PRO A 782 -2.25 13.66 -7.93
CA PRO A 782 -2.69 12.27 -8.14
C PRO A 782 -2.12 11.65 -9.43
N ASN A 783 -1.53 12.43 -10.34
CA ASN A 783 -0.81 11.92 -11.51
C ASN A 783 0.43 11.07 -11.16
N SER A 784 0.93 11.16 -9.93
CA SER A 784 1.99 10.27 -9.42
C SER A 784 1.59 8.79 -9.44
N MET A 785 0.30 8.46 -9.26
CA MET A 785 -0.18 7.08 -9.35
C MET A 785 0.01 6.51 -10.76
N ALA A 786 -0.37 7.25 -11.81
CA ALA A 786 -0.16 6.84 -13.19
C ALA A 786 1.33 6.68 -13.54
N VAL A 787 2.21 7.49 -12.94
CA VAL A 787 3.67 7.31 -13.09
C VAL A 787 4.12 5.99 -12.47
N THR A 788 3.69 5.69 -11.23
CA THR A 788 3.95 4.40 -10.60
C THR A 788 3.42 3.25 -11.44
N GLU A 789 2.19 3.38 -11.97
CA GLU A 789 1.57 2.36 -12.81
C GLU A 789 2.42 2.07 -14.06
N LEU A 790 2.91 3.10 -14.75
CA LEU A 790 3.83 2.93 -15.88
C LEU A 790 5.14 2.24 -15.46
N LEU A 791 5.69 2.55 -14.28
CA LEU A 791 6.92 1.90 -13.81
C LEU A 791 6.70 0.42 -13.52
N ILE A 792 5.54 0.05 -12.96
CA ILE A 792 5.14 -1.35 -12.75
C ILE A 792 5.05 -2.08 -14.10
N MET A 793 4.43 -1.46 -15.11
CA MET A 793 4.34 -2.00 -16.47
C MET A 793 5.73 -2.30 -17.04
N GLN A 794 6.64 -1.33 -16.96
CA GLN A 794 7.99 -1.46 -17.52
C GLN A 794 8.85 -2.48 -16.76
N ALA A 795 8.53 -2.78 -15.49
CA ALA A 795 9.17 -3.82 -14.70
C ALA A 795 8.67 -5.24 -15.03
N GLY A 796 7.70 -5.40 -15.95
CA GLY A 796 7.17 -6.71 -16.36
C GLY A 796 6.27 -7.39 -15.32
N SER A 797 5.84 -6.67 -14.28
CA SER A 797 5.02 -7.19 -13.16
C SER A 797 3.51 -7.07 -13.40
N HIS A 798 3.07 -7.05 -14.67
CA HIS A 798 1.68 -6.74 -15.03
C HIS A 798 0.73 -7.95 -15.01
N THR A 799 1.19 -9.12 -14.54
CA THR A 799 0.30 -10.23 -14.22
C THR A 799 -0.47 -9.87 -12.95
N ASP A 800 -1.80 -9.88 -13.02
CA ASP A 800 -2.75 -9.85 -11.89
C ASP A 800 -3.34 -8.49 -11.43
N LEU A 801 -3.44 -7.49 -12.31
CA LEU A 801 -4.47 -6.46 -12.10
C LEU A 801 -5.82 -7.02 -12.55
N ASP A 802 -6.53 -7.68 -11.64
CA ASP A 802 -7.93 -8.08 -11.85
C ASP A 802 -8.81 -6.82 -11.88
N THR A 803 -8.88 -6.19 -13.06
CA THR A 803 -9.66 -4.97 -13.32
C THR A 803 -11.16 -5.20 -13.21
N ASN A 804 -11.62 -6.46 -13.13
CA ASN A 804 -13.04 -6.78 -13.00
C ASN A 804 -13.63 -6.45 -11.62
N SER A 805 -12.81 -6.08 -10.63
CA SER A 805 -13.28 -5.65 -9.30
C SER A 805 -13.44 -4.13 -9.13
N ILE A 806 -12.94 -3.31 -10.07
CA ILE A 806 -13.00 -1.85 -9.97
C ILE A 806 -14.24 -1.33 -10.69
N LYS A 807 -15.41 -1.51 -10.05
CA LYS A 807 -16.54 -0.62 -10.33
C LYS A 807 -16.29 0.67 -9.56
N SER A 808 -15.92 1.74 -10.27
CA SER A 808 -16.34 3.07 -9.81
C SER A 808 -17.86 3.04 -9.85
N ASP A 809 -18.51 2.92 -8.71
CA ASP A 809 -19.97 2.94 -8.68
C ASP A 809 -20.44 4.35 -9.08
N GLY A 810 -20.70 4.50 -10.37
CA GLY A 810 -21.43 5.60 -10.95
C GLY A 810 -22.95 5.40 -10.87
N SER A 811 -23.43 4.41 -10.11
CA SER A 811 -24.80 4.46 -9.64
C SER A 811 -24.86 5.55 -8.56
N GLN A 812 -25.80 6.47 -8.72
CA GLN A 812 -26.35 7.14 -7.57
C GLN A 812 -26.86 6.03 -6.66
N LEU A 813 -26.06 5.66 -5.66
CA LEU A 813 -26.56 5.03 -4.46
C LEU A 813 -27.65 5.98 -3.97
N ASP A 814 -28.87 5.46 -3.99
CA ASP A 814 -30.03 6.10 -3.43
C ASP A 814 -29.69 6.50 -1.98
N ASN A 815 -29.41 7.78 -1.78
CA ASN A 815 -29.10 8.38 -0.49
C ASN A 815 -30.27 8.22 0.51
N SER A 816 -31.39 7.62 0.12
CA SER A 816 -32.51 7.27 1.01
C SER A 816 -32.38 5.90 1.71
N LYS A 817 -31.28 5.15 1.50
CA LYS A 817 -31.00 3.88 2.24
C LYS A 817 -29.72 3.88 3.08
N ILE A 818 -29.15 5.05 3.31
CA ILE A 818 -28.17 5.29 4.39
C ILE A 818 -28.96 6.00 5.49
N ASP A 819 -29.00 5.42 6.69
CA ASP A 819 -29.63 5.94 7.92
C ASP A 819 -31.16 6.12 7.93
N SER A 820 -31.91 5.05 7.61
CA SER A 820 -33.27 4.90 8.14
C SER A 820 -33.42 3.56 8.86
N LEU A 821 -32.90 3.48 10.08
CA LEU A 821 -33.43 2.53 11.05
C LEU A 821 -34.74 3.12 11.59
N GLU A 822 -35.84 2.46 11.24
CA GLU A 822 -37.14 2.64 11.89
C GLU A 822 -36.94 2.60 13.40
N VAL A 823 -37.27 3.72 14.06
CA VAL A 823 -37.57 3.72 15.48
C VAL A 823 -38.90 2.97 15.62
N ASP A 824 -38.86 1.75 16.13
CA ASP A 824 -40.06 1.01 16.51
C ASP A 824 -40.66 1.67 17.76
N SER A 825 -41.38 2.78 17.55
CA SER A 825 -42.15 3.47 18.57
C SER A 825 -43.49 2.77 18.74
N LYS A 826 -43.52 1.66 19.48
CA LYS A 826 -44.77 1.15 20.06
C LYS A 826 -44.61 0.74 21.52
N THR A 827 -45.25 1.56 22.36
CA THR A 827 -45.80 1.30 23.71
C THR A 827 -44.76 1.18 24.83
N VAL A 828 -44.81 2.00 25.89
CA VAL A 828 -45.92 2.08 26.87
C VAL A 828 -45.97 3.44 27.61
N LYS A 829 -47.16 4.06 27.51
CA LYS A 829 -48.00 4.81 28.49
C LYS A 829 -47.51 6.08 29.20
N ASN A 830 -48.24 7.16 28.88
CA ASN A 830 -48.97 8.08 29.76
C ASN A 830 -48.59 8.09 31.25
N THR A 831 -48.14 9.27 31.68
CA THR A 831 -48.72 9.97 32.83
C THR A 831 -48.72 11.47 32.53
N GLU A 832 -49.92 12.03 32.33
CA GLU A 832 -50.22 13.45 32.44
C GLU A 832 -50.18 13.86 33.92
N GLN A 833 -49.39 14.89 34.25
CA GLN A 833 -49.75 16.13 34.95
C GLN A 833 -48.50 16.84 35.45
#